data_AF-G5HRS7-F1
#
_entry.id   AF-G5HRS7-F1
#
_cell.length_a   1.000
_cell.length_b   1.000
_cell.length_c   1.000
_cell.angle_alpha   90.00
_cell.angle_beta   90.00
_cell.angle_gamma   90.00
#
_symmetry.space_group_name_H-M   'P 1'
#
loop_
_entity.id
_entity.type
_entity.pdbx_description
1 polymer ?
#
loop_
_entity_poly.entity_id
_entity_poly.type
_entity_poly.pdbx_seq_one_letter_code
_entity_poly.pdbx_strand_id
1 'polypeptide(L)'
;MEKIKTKIINKITKINLIGIALVFYTSVWRGYKEYCRLKKKHGNLPIITPTFKGTGDFYMVAKYFPQWLKFKKIDKYMMIAGGASEIRVLELFPQWFSNAQYEILSWEHYTYLIHMRLFWGVEKSDIYVLNHIANFGGEHTNYLWITWNLMGYKGLSLLDFYLIYGCKLSKLEKPLIPIFETDSNKIDKIFKYKKLKPGKTVMISPYSTGNGTFHVSFWNSIVKQLQLSGYSVCTNCFGSEKPLANTVKLGLDYRDLVPFMDKAGFAIGIRSGFFDIISSSTCKKIIIHTFKANHWPNGNSLPYTGLKHLGLCNDAIEYELNSNESNFDVIRRSILGLFAIHVASSKKTIKIKYVDVPPDFNKEKIWITRVLREKYNVVFSDNPEFLFYSVFGLTFDQYKNCIKIFFTGEDTIPNFNECDYAMCHDRLELGDRYIRADVGERYGTPIGNLEPDWIEKGISISGWINSSLIDIKDKIQNRSIVSEKLINRRFCNFIYSNESFGEGAVLRKKFCLELMKYRRVDCPGRVLNNMKDGLGIRWSVKDGRDSIVDNWTSTKLEFIKNYKFTIAFENTAIPGHTTEKLIHPFYAYSIPIYWGNPDVVADFNPKAFINCNDYNNDWRAVCKRIKELDQDHEQYLEMLRQPPMQPDFDFGSEEKAKQFLYNIVEKGYKPYTKSSLAFTAPNVARNSYHELMEIKTSNSWKVARRIQAFLGTKWGWFPRQLCLALLNVRNRLVKKK
;
A
#
# COMPACT_ATOMS: atom_id res chain seq x y z
N MET A 1 14.11 56.86 33.53
CA MET A 1 14.03 55.51 34.13
C MET A 1 12.61 54.95 34.21
N GLU A 2 11.57 55.76 34.48
CA GLU A 2 10.18 55.25 34.53
C GLU A 2 9.69 54.60 33.23
N LYS A 3 9.95 55.20 32.06
CA LYS A 3 9.58 54.59 30.76
C LYS A 3 10.27 53.25 30.49
N ILE A 4 11.38 52.93 31.15
CA ILE A 4 12.07 51.62 31.07
C ILE A 4 11.44 50.64 32.06
N LYS A 5 11.06 51.10 33.27
CA LYS A 5 10.32 50.33 34.27
C LYS A 5 8.95 49.88 33.75
N THR A 6 8.19 50.79 33.12
CA THR A 6 6.86 50.50 32.54
C THR A 6 6.92 49.58 31.32
N LYS A 7 7.98 49.65 30.50
CA LYS A 7 8.17 48.75 29.35
C LYS A 7 8.63 47.35 29.74
N ILE A 8 9.36 47.21 30.86
CA ILE A 8 9.76 45.90 31.41
C ILE A 8 8.55 45.27 32.13
N ILE A 9 7.80 46.04 32.92
CA ILE A 9 6.55 45.60 33.56
C ILE A 9 5.54 45.16 32.49
N ASN A 10 5.34 45.94 31.42
CA ASN A 10 4.40 45.58 30.35
C ASN A 10 4.83 44.41 29.44
N LYS A 11 6.10 44.00 29.47
CA LYS A 11 6.58 42.77 28.82
C LYS A 11 6.48 41.55 29.73
N ILE A 12 6.49 41.74 31.04
CA ILE A 12 6.30 40.70 32.05
C ILE A 12 4.79 40.41 32.28
N THR A 13 3.90 41.38 32.06
CA THR A 13 2.44 41.25 32.28
C THR A 13 1.66 40.51 31.18
N LYS A 14 2.32 39.96 30.15
CA LYS A 14 1.69 38.99 29.23
C LYS A 14 1.80 37.54 29.69
N ILE A 15 2.26 37.29 30.91
CA ILE A 15 1.88 36.10 31.64
C ILE A 15 0.73 36.52 32.55
N ASN A 16 -0.47 35.98 32.31
CA ASN A 16 -1.62 36.26 33.15
C ASN A 16 -1.24 35.89 34.60
N LEU A 17 -1.07 36.87 35.50
CA LEU A 17 -0.75 36.62 36.91
C LEU A 17 -1.76 35.68 37.56
N ILE A 18 -3.03 35.72 37.11
CA ILE A 18 -4.07 34.77 37.50
C ILE A 18 -3.75 33.37 36.98
N GLY A 19 -3.21 33.24 35.77
CA GLY A 19 -2.74 31.97 35.20
C GLY A 19 -1.53 31.39 35.93
N ILE A 20 -0.54 32.23 36.28
CA ILE A 20 0.60 31.79 37.13
C ILE A 20 0.10 31.36 38.49
N ALA A 21 -0.74 32.18 39.15
CA ALA A 21 -1.31 31.87 40.44
C ALA A 21 -2.15 30.59 40.38
N LEU A 22 -2.94 30.40 39.32
CA LEU A 22 -3.74 29.20 39.12
C LEU A 22 -2.84 27.97 38.97
N VAL A 23 -1.83 27.99 38.09
CA VAL A 23 -0.85 26.87 37.95
C VAL A 23 -0.12 26.60 39.27
N PHE A 24 0.27 27.66 39.99
CA PHE A 24 0.88 27.54 41.30
C PHE A 24 -0.05 26.83 42.30
N TYR A 25 -1.28 27.32 42.50
CA TYR A 25 -2.21 26.74 43.50
C TYR A 25 -2.75 25.35 43.11
N THR A 26 -3.08 25.17 41.83
CA THR A 26 -3.66 23.92 41.30
C THR A 26 -2.65 22.81 41.09
N SER A 27 -1.35 23.14 41.03
CA SER A 27 -0.32 22.14 40.77
C SER A 27 0.88 22.23 41.70
N VAL A 28 1.62 23.36 41.73
CA VAL A 28 2.86 23.49 42.52
C VAL A 28 2.59 23.33 44.01
N TRP A 29 1.56 24.01 44.54
CA TRP A 29 1.16 23.97 45.94
C TRP A 29 0.65 22.59 46.36
N ARG A 30 -0.09 21.91 45.49
CA ARG A 30 -0.49 20.51 45.71
C ARG A 30 0.74 19.60 45.78
N GLY A 31 1.73 19.83 44.93
CA GLY A 31 3.00 19.12 44.94
C GLY A 31 3.80 19.37 46.22
N TYR A 32 3.82 20.61 46.70
CA TYR A 32 4.44 20.95 47.98
C TYR A 32 3.75 20.24 49.16
N LYS A 33 2.41 20.21 49.19
CA LYS A 33 1.65 19.46 50.20
C LYS A 33 1.99 17.96 50.16
N GLU A 34 2.09 17.39 48.97
CA GLU A 34 2.45 15.98 48.80
C GLU A 34 3.90 15.71 49.23
N TYR A 35 4.84 16.59 48.87
CA TYR A 35 6.21 16.55 49.36
C TYR A 35 6.27 16.58 50.89
N CYS A 36 5.59 17.53 51.53
CA CYS A 36 5.51 17.61 52.99
C CYS A 36 4.89 16.35 53.62
N ARG A 37 3.84 15.78 52.99
CA ARG A 37 3.23 14.52 53.43
C ARG A 37 4.25 13.38 53.40
N LEU A 38 5.01 13.25 52.31
CA LEU A 38 6.04 12.22 52.15
C LEU A 38 7.17 12.39 53.18
N LYS A 39 7.66 13.62 53.37
CA LYS A 39 8.69 13.93 54.36
C LYS A 39 8.25 13.68 55.79
N LYS A 40 6.99 13.98 56.11
CA LYS A 40 6.41 13.67 57.43
C LYS A 40 6.29 12.16 57.66
N LYS A 41 5.90 11.40 56.62
CA LYS A 41 5.67 9.95 56.73
C LYS A 41 6.97 9.15 56.84
N HIS A 42 7.99 9.52 56.08
CA HIS A 42 9.19 8.72 55.83
C HIS A 42 10.48 9.37 56.33
N GLY A 43 10.38 10.57 56.91
CA GLY A 43 11.52 11.38 57.32
C GLY A 43 12.14 12.18 56.19
N ASN A 44 13.25 12.87 56.49
CA ASN A 44 13.91 13.76 55.54
C ASN A 44 14.83 13.00 54.55
N LEU A 45 14.29 11.99 53.87
CA LEU A 45 15.03 11.17 52.89
C LEU A 45 14.94 11.77 51.48
N PRO A 46 16.02 11.76 50.68
CA PRO A 46 15.95 12.07 49.25
C PRO A 46 14.90 11.21 48.55
N ILE A 47 14.15 11.82 47.64
CA ILE A 47 13.12 11.14 46.85
C ILE A 47 13.71 10.79 45.49
N ILE A 48 13.59 9.54 45.06
CA ILE A 48 14.08 9.09 43.76
C ILE A 48 12.97 8.39 43.00
N THR A 49 12.91 8.63 41.69
CA THR A 49 11.96 7.98 40.80
C THR A 49 12.53 7.90 39.38
N PRO A 50 12.46 6.74 38.70
CA PRO A 50 12.87 6.65 37.30
C PRO A 50 11.84 7.33 36.39
N THR A 51 10.73 6.62 36.17
CA THR A 51 9.53 7.04 35.47
C THR A 51 8.35 6.77 36.39
N PHE A 52 7.18 7.37 36.11
CA PHE A 52 5.98 7.07 36.88
C PHE A 52 5.58 5.59 36.78
N LYS A 53 5.57 5.02 35.58
CA LYS A 53 5.21 3.62 35.31
C LYS A 53 6.11 3.04 34.23
N GLY A 54 6.29 1.72 34.28
CA GLY A 54 7.10 0.98 33.31
C GLY A 54 8.06 0.02 34.00
N THR A 55 7.70 -1.26 34.00
CA THR A 55 8.51 -2.31 34.64
C THR A 55 9.88 -2.47 33.97
N GLY A 56 9.96 -2.29 32.64
CA GLY A 56 11.22 -2.29 31.90
C GLY A 56 12.13 -1.13 32.29
N ASP A 57 11.57 0.08 32.44
CA ASP A 57 12.28 1.28 32.88
C ASP A 57 12.88 1.10 34.29
N PHE A 58 12.09 0.57 35.22
CA PHE A 58 12.55 0.23 36.56
C PHE A 58 13.65 -0.84 36.51
N TYR A 59 13.48 -1.89 35.70
CA TYR A 59 14.49 -2.93 35.54
C TYR A 59 15.81 -2.38 34.99
N MET A 60 15.77 -1.54 33.96
CA MET A 60 16.98 -0.94 33.37
C MET A 60 17.70 -0.02 34.36
N VAL A 61 16.97 0.88 35.03
CA VAL A 61 17.58 1.75 36.05
C VAL A 61 18.12 0.91 37.20
N ALA A 62 17.41 -0.14 37.60
CA ALA A 62 17.81 -1.06 38.65
C ALA A 62 19.11 -1.84 38.36
N LYS A 63 19.59 -1.86 37.12
CA LYS A 63 20.91 -2.44 36.80
C LYS A 63 22.07 -1.50 37.10
N TYR A 64 21.89 -0.18 37.08
CA TYR A 64 22.99 0.81 37.12
C TYR A 64 22.94 1.79 38.29
N PHE A 65 21.87 1.76 39.06
CA PHE A 65 21.68 2.73 40.13
C PHE A 65 22.49 2.58 41.44
N PRO A 66 23.21 1.49 41.80
CA PRO A 66 24.15 1.57 42.92
C PRO A 66 25.37 2.44 42.56
N GLN A 67 25.82 2.44 41.30
CA GLN A 67 26.85 3.36 40.81
C GLN A 67 26.34 4.80 40.86
N TRP A 68 25.08 5.03 40.49
CA TRP A 68 24.44 6.33 40.62
C TRP A 68 24.36 6.81 42.08
N LEU A 69 23.90 5.96 43.01
CA LEU A 69 23.86 6.28 44.45
C LEU A 69 25.24 6.63 44.99
N LYS A 70 26.26 5.85 44.61
CA LYS A 70 27.66 6.11 44.99
C LYS A 70 28.15 7.44 44.42
N PHE A 71 27.84 7.73 43.15
CA PHE A 71 28.16 8.99 42.49
C PHE A 71 27.52 10.19 43.20
N LYS A 72 26.26 10.06 43.62
CA LYS A 72 25.51 11.10 44.35
C LYS A 72 25.75 11.12 45.86
N LYS A 73 26.45 10.12 46.40
CA LYS A 73 26.69 9.91 47.84
C LYS A 73 25.38 9.83 48.65
N ILE A 74 24.44 9.00 48.18
CA ILE A 74 23.14 8.78 48.82
C ILE A 74 23.07 7.35 49.36
N ASP A 75 22.87 7.22 50.69
CA ASP A 75 22.80 5.92 51.36
C ASP A 75 21.37 5.45 51.66
N LYS A 76 20.50 6.38 52.09
CA LYS A 76 19.07 6.13 52.37
C LYS A 76 18.21 7.05 51.53
N TYR A 77 17.12 6.51 51.00
CA TYR A 77 16.24 7.24 50.08
C TYR A 77 14.83 6.65 50.08
N MET A 78 13.90 7.43 49.54
CA MET A 78 12.54 6.99 49.23
C MET A 78 12.40 6.80 47.73
N MET A 79 11.94 5.63 47.30
CA MET A 79 11.59 5.34 45.92
C MET A 79 10.10 5.57 45.68
N ILE A 80 9.78 6.33 44.63
CA ILE A 80 8.40 6.55 44.18
C ILE A 80 8.13 5.75 42.90
N ALA A 81 7.02 5.03 42.91
CA ALA A 81 6.48 4.32 41.76
C ALA A 81 4.98 4.59 41.56
N GLY A 82 4.48 4.40 40.35
CA GLY A 82 3.05 4.50 40.02
C GLY A 82 2.26 3.22 40.23
N GLY A 83 2.90 2.14 40.67
CA GLY A 83 2.28 0.83 40.87
C GLY A 83 3.15 -0.14 41.67
N ALA A 84 2.50 -1.19 42.18
CA ALA A 84 3.18 -2.25 42.94
C ALA A 84 4.08 -3.13 42.05
N SER A 85 3.78 -3.22 40.75
CA SER A 85 4.57 -4.01 39.82
C SER A 85 5.96 -3.43 39.60
N GLU A 86 6.08 -2.10 39.47
CA GLU A 86 7.36 -1.41 39.40
C GLU A 86 8.22 -1.64 40.65
N ILE A 87 7.62 -1.65 41.84
CA ILE A 87 8.32 -1.94 43.09
C ILE A 87 8.79 -3.40 43.12
N ARG A 88 7.93 -4.35 42.74
CA ARG A 88 8.30 -5.78 42.71
C ARG A 88 9.45 -6.09 41.74
N VAL A 89 9.63 -5.31 40.68
CA VAL A 89 10.81 -5.45 39.81
C VAL A 89 12.10 -5.14 40.58
N LEU A 90 12.07 -4.19 41.51
CA LEU A 90 13.23 -3.84 42.34
C LEU A 90 13.62 -4.95 43.31
N GLU A 91 12.72 -5.87 43.66
CA GLU A 91 13.02 -7.05 44.49
C GLU A 91 14.02 -7.99 43.83
N LEU A 92 14.15 -7.94 42.49
CA LEU A 92 15.21 -8.64 41.75
C LEU A 92 16.61 -8.12 42.10
N PHE A 93 16.71 -6.96 42.76
CA PHE A 93 17.95 -6.29 43.13
C PHE A 93 17.98 -6.06 44.66
N PRO A 94 18.09 -7.13 45.47
CA PRO A 94 17.92 -7.05 46.92
C PRO A 94 18.92 -6.13 47.61
N GLN A 95 20.10 -5.93 47.02
CA GLN A 95 21.13 -4.99 47.49
C GLN A 95 20.59 -3.56 47.69
N TRP A 96 19.56 -3.19 46.93
CA TRP A 96 18.92 -1.88 47.05
C TRP A 96 17.57 -1.98 47.69
N PHE A 97 16.86 -3.09 47.40
CA PHE A 97 15.50 -3.24 47.85
C PHE A 97 15.40 -3.10 49.38
N SER A 98 16.40 -3.61 50.10
CA SER A 98 16.49 -3.53 51.56
C SER A 98 16.80 -2.14 52.12
N ASN A 99 17.36 -1.24 51.31
CA ASN A 99 17.88 0.07 51.75
C ASN A 99 16.94 1.24 51.42
N ALA A 100 15.86 0.97 50.69
CA ALA A 100 14.90 1.98 50.27
C ALA A 100 13.57 1.90 51.05
N GLN A 101 12.96 3.06 51.28
CA GLN A 101 11.53 3.13 51.60
C GLN A 101 10.73 3.35 50.32
N TYR A 102 9.48 2.87 50.27
CA TYR A 102 8.67 2.93 49.05
C TYR A 102 7.37 3.69 49.26
N GLU A 103 6.97 4.44 48.24
CA GLU A 103 5.62 5.00 48.15
C GLU A 103 5.05 4.78 46.75
N ILE A 104 3.80 4.33 46.70
CA ILE A 104 3.02 4.31 45.46
C ILE A 104 2.20 5.60 45.38
N LEU A 105 2.38 6.36 44.29
CA LEU A 105 1.61 7.57 44.02
C LEU A 105 0.64 7.37 42.84
N SER A 106 -0.45 8.14 42.86
CA SER A 106 -1.28 8.32 41.67
C SER A 106 -0.55 9.19 40.64
N TRP A 107 -0.96 9.13 39.37
CA TRP A 107 -0.37 9.95 38.30
C TRP A 107 -0.47 11.44 38.62
N GLU A 108 -1.61 11.85 39.18
CA GLU A 108 -1.87 13.22 39.60
C GLU A 108 -0.88 13.68 40.67
N HIS A 109 -0.71 12.91 41.75
CA HIS A 109 0.20 13.28 42.84
C HIS A 109 1.66 13.27 42.40
N TYR A 110 2.06 12.29 41.59
CA TYR A 110 3.39 12.27 40.97
C TYR A 110 3.62 13.53 40.14
N THR A 111 2.68 13.88 39.26
CA THR A 111 2.78 15.05 38.38
C THR A 111 2.91 16.34 39.20
N TYR A 112 2.13 16.47 40.27
CA TYR A 112 2.24 17.61 41.18
C TYR A 112 3.61 17.72 41.84
N LEU A 113 4.17 16.58 42.29
CA LEU A 113 5.51 16.54 42.85
C LEU A 113 6.57 17.00 41.84
N ILE A 114 6.47 16.56 40.59
CA ILE A 114 7.37 16.99 39.51
C ILE A 114 7.19 18.48 39.20
N HIS A 115 5.96 18.99 39.11
CA HIS A 115 5.71 20.42 38.87
C HIS A 115 6.26 21.29 40.00
N MET A 116 6.12 20.85 41.26
CA MET A 116 6.74 21.54 42.40
C MET A 116 8.25 21.55 42.29
N ARG A 117 8.87 20.42 41.95
CA ARG A 117 10.32 20.30 41.75
C ARG A 117 10.82 21.27 40.69
N LEU A 118 10.14 21.33 39.55
CA LEU A 118 10.48 22.23 38.45
C LEU A 118 10.35 23.70 38.84
N PHE A 119 9.32 24.04 39.61
CA PHE A 119 9.12 25.39 40.13
C PHE A 119 10.21 25.78 41.16
N TRP A 120 10.55 24.88 42.08
CA TRP A 120 11.59 25.09 43.11
C TRP A 120 12.99 25.21 42.48
N GLY A 121 13.19 24.53 41.37
CA GLY A 121 14.48 24.41 40.69
C GLY A 121 15.11 23.06 41.02
N VAL A 122 15.51 22.36 39.96
CA VAL A 122 16.04 20.99 40.00
C VAL A 122 17.21 20.85 40.97
N GLU A 123 18.18 21.76 40.92
CA GLU A 123 19.39 21.70 41.76
C GLU A 123 19.15 22.02 43.24
N LYS A 124 17.98 22.60 43.56
CA LYS A 124 17.59 22.95 44.92
C LYS A 124 16.64 21.93 45.56
N SER A 125 16.22 20.93 44.79
CA SER A 125 15.34 19.85 45.27
C SER A 125 16.16 18.60 45.59
N ASP A 126 15.76 17.84 46.60
CA ASP A 126 16.28 16.50 46.88
C ASP A 126 15.45 15.39 46.21
N ILE A 127 14.73 15.77 45.15
CA ILE A 127 13.93 14.89 44.30
C ILE A 127 14.75 14.60 43.05
N TYR A 128 14.99 13.32 42.77
CA TYR A 128 15.76 12.85 41.63
C TYR A 128 14.86 12.08 40.67
N VAL A 129 14.80 12.56 39.42
CA VAL A 129 13.98 11.98 38.36
C VAL A 129 14.91 11.39 37.31
N LEU A 130 15.10 10.07 37.34
CA LEU A 130 15.99 9.33 36.46
C LEU A 130 15.21 8.89 35.22
N ASN A 131 14.85 9.82 34.35
CA ASN A 131 14.04 9.55 33.17
C ASN A 131 14.87 9.68 31.88
N HIS A 132 14.55 8.87 30.88
CA HIS A 132 15.13 8.95 29.55
C HIS A 132 14.60 10.15 28.72
N ILE A 133 13.48 10.77 29.12
CA ILE A 133 12.87 11.93 28.45
C ILE A 133 12.99 13.19 29.30
N ALA A 134 13.58 14.24 28.73
CA ALA A 134 13.79 15.54 29.40
C ALA A 134 12.48 16.27 29.80
N ASN A 135 11.39 16.04 29.07
CA ASN A 135 10.12 16.77 29.23
C ASN A 135 9.29 16.37 30.46
N PHE A 136 9.63 15.27 31.16
CA PHE A 136 8.95 14.85 32.40
C PHE A 136 9.69 15.28 33.67
N GLY A 137 10.46 16.37 33.58
CA GLY A 137 11.13 16.99 34.71
C GLY A 137 12.37 16.25 35.20
N GLY A 138 13.19 15.73 34.28
CA GLY A 138 14.51 15.16 34.56
C GLY A 138 15.49 16.17 35.19
N GLU A 139 16.75 15.78 35.40
CA GLU A 139 17.76 16.68 35.97
C GLU A 139 18.01 17.95 35.11
N HIS A 140 17.65 17.94 33.81
CA HIS A 140 17.82 19.07 32.89
C HIS A 140 16.57 19.26 32.02
N THR A 141 15.73 20.24 32.34
CA THR A 141 14.60 20.65 31.49
C THR A 141 15.05 21.60 30.39
N ASN A 142 15.86 21.11 29.45
CA ASN A 142 15.98 21.80 28.17
C ASN A 142 14.82 21.35 27.29
N TYR A 143 13.80 22.21 27.16
CA TYR A 143 12.56 22.06 26.36
C TYR A 143 12.81 21.91 24.84
N LEU A 144 14.02 21.55 24.45
CA LEU A 144 14.36 21.27 23.07
C LEU A 144 13.87 19.85 22.77
N TRP A 145 12.78 19.76 22.01
CA TRP A 145 12.23 18.53 21.43
C TRP A 145 13.23 17.74 20.56
N ILE A 146 14.50 18.14 20.52
CA ILE A 146 15.58 17.47 19.79
C ILE A 146 15.84 16.07 20.33
N THR A 147 15.71 15.84 21.65
CA THR A 147 15.94 14.52 22.26
C THR A 147 14.96 13.47 21.73
N TRP A 148 13.71 13.86 21.47
CA TRP A 148 12.71 13.00 20.84
C TRP A 148 13.16 12.51 19.47
N ASN A 149 13.71 13.39 18.64
CA ASN A 149 14.20 13.04 17.30
C ASN A 149 15.50 12.21 17.31
N LEU A 150 16.21 12.18 18.44
CA LEU A 150 17.43 11.40 18.60
C LEU A 150 17.17 9.96 19.08
N MET A 151 15.95 9.65 19.54
CA MET A 151 15.58 8.30 19.98
C MET A 151 15.67 7.31 18.82
N GLY A 152 16.58 6.33 18.93
CA GLY A 152 16.86 5.34 17.88
C GLY A 152 17.81 5.83 16.78
N TYR A 153 18.13 7.12 16.74
CA TYR A 153 19.01 7.69 15.70
C TYR A 153 20.44 7.16 15.85
N LYS A 154 21.00 6.59 14.77
CA LYS A 154 22.36 6.00 14.74
C LYS A 154 22.64 5.04 15.92
N GLY A 155 21.63 4.29 16.35
CA GLY A 155 21.77 3.30 17.42
C GLY A 155 21.73 3.86 18.83
N LEU A 156 21.32 5.12 19.04
CA LEU A 156 21.05 5.65 20.37
C LEU A 156 19.83 4.96 20.98
N SER A 157 20.07 4.05 21.93
CA SER A 157 19.03 3.21 22.53
C SER A 157 18.37 3.87 23.76
N LEU A 158 17.24 3.31 24.21
CA LEU A 158 16.56 3.74 25.44
C LEU A 158 17.50 3.70 26.65
N LEU A 159 18.33 2.65 26.75
CA LEU A 159 19.31 2.52 27.82
C LEU A 159 20.36 3.64 27.75
N ASP A 160 20.80 4.03 26.55
CA ASP A 160 21.75 5.13 26.39
C ASP A 160 21.20 6.44 26.94
N PHE A 161 19.92 6.73 26.71
CA PHE A 161 19.28 7.91 27.27
C PHE A 161 19.17 7.83 28.79
N TYR A 162 18.84 6.66 29.34
CA TYR A 162 18.84 6.47 30.80
C TYR A 162 20.23 6.70 31.41
N LEU A 163 21.29 6.17 30.81
CA LEU A 163 22.64 6.32 31.33
C LEU A 163 23.18 7.74 31.15
N ILE A 164 23.08 8.32 29.96
CA ILE A 164 23.66 9.62 29.64
C ILE A 164 22.87 10.77 30.27
N TYR A 165 21.54 10.77 30.10
CA TYR A 165 20.69 11.88 30.54
C TYR A 165 20.05 11.64 31.90
N GLY A 166 19.48 10.46 32.12
CA GLY A 166 18.78 10.14 33.37
C GLY A 166 19.72 10.06 34.56
N CYS A 167 20.78 9.25 34.44
CA CYS A 167 21.71 8.92 35.53
C CYS A 167 23.04 9.70 35.45
N LYS A 168 23.47 10.12 34.25
CA LYS A 168 24.81 10.70 33.98
C LYS A 168 25.95 9.75 34.32
N LEU A 169 25.77 8.48 33.98
CA LEU A 169 26.78 7.43 34.15
C LEU A 169 27.50 7.17 32.83
N SER A 170 28.75 6.74 32.92
CA SER A 170 29.52 6.28 31.76
C SER A 170 29.02 4.90 31.30
N LYS A 171 29.02 4.64 29.99
CA LYS A 171 28.67 3.32 29.42
C LYS A 171 29.63 2.20 29.85
N LEU A 172 30.78 2.52 30.44
CA LEU A 172 31.77 1.54 30.89
C LEU A 172 31.42 0.87 32.23
N GLU A 173 30.34 1.31 32.90
CA GLU A 173 29.94 0.74 34.17
C GLU A 173 29.29 -0.63 34.01
N LYS A 174 29.68 -1.60 34.86
CA LYS A 174 29.13 -2.94 34.81
C LYS A 174 27.73 -2.99 35.43
N PRO A 175 26.70 -3.47 34.71
CA PRO A 175 25.36 -3.60 35.28
C PRO A 175 25.34 -4.66 36.39
N LEU A 176 24.47 -4.46 37.39
CA LEU A 176 24.09 -5.51 38.32
C LEU A 176 23.36 -6.65 37.62
N ILE A 177 23.55 -7.84 38.19
CA ILE A 177 22.87 -9.05 37.77
C ILE A 177 21.63 -9.22 38.67
N PRO A 178 20.41 -9.30 38.11
CA PRO A 178 19.20 -9.57 38.88
C PRO A 178 19.22 -10.98 39.49
N ILE A 179 18.56 -11.15 40.63
CA ILE A 179 18.43 -12.42 41.34
C ILE A 179 17.02 -12.98 41.13
N PHE A 180 16.96 -14.15 40.50
CA PHE A 180 15.73 -14.90 40.26
C PHE A 180 15.59 -16.07 41.24
N GLU A 181 14.42 -16.72 41.23
CA GLU A 181 14.14 -17.93 42.00
C GLU A 181 15.06 -19.08 41.57
N THR A 182 15.52 -19.86 42.54
CA THR A 182 16.44 -20.99 42.33
C THR A 182 15.80 -22.34 42.63
N ASP A 183 14.66 -22.39 43.35
CA ASP A 183 13.94 -23.65 43.60
C ASP A 183 13.17 -24.12 42.36
N SER A 184 13.75 -25.09 41.65
CA SER A 184 13.12 -25.70 40.49
C SER A 184 11.79 -26.40 40.80
N ASN A 185 11.58 -26.88 42.04
CA ASN A 185 10.35 -27.60 42.41
C ASN A 185 9.11 -26.69 42.33
N LYS A 186 9.28 -25.39 42.60
CA LYS A 186 8.21 -24.40 42.48
C LYS A 186 7.73 -24.28 41.03
N ILE A 187 8.66 -24.14 40.09
CA ILE A 187 8.35 -24.06 38.66
C ILE A 187 7.75 -25.38 38.15
N ASP A 188 8.25 -26.52 38.64
CA ASP A 188 7.74 -27.86 38.30
C ASP A 188 6.28 -28.03 38.69
N LYS A 189 5.90 -27.57 39.88
CA LYS A 189 4.50 -27.56 40.35
C LYS A 189 3.62 -26.73 39.42
N ILE A 190 4.09 -25.56 38.96
CA ILE A 190 3.35 -24.72 38.02
C ILE A 190 3.13 -25.46 36.70
N PHE A 191 4.18 -26.04 36.11
CA PHE A 191 4.07 -26.79 34.85
C PHE A 191 3.10 -27.97 34.97
N LYS A 192 3.19 -28.73 36.07
CA LYS A 192 2.29 -29.88 36.33
C LYS A 192 0.83 -29.42 36.49
N TYR A 193 0.58 -28.43 37.34
CA TYR A 193 -0.78 -27.94 37.62
C TYR A 193 -1.44 -27.31 36.39
N LYS A 194 -0.67 -26.53 35.62
CA LYS A 194 -1.14 -25.86 34.41
C LYS A 194 -1.08 -26.72 33.15
N LYS A 195 -0.64 -27.98 33.25
CA LYS A 195 -0.51 -28.94 32.14
C LYS A 195 0.38 -28.40 31.00
N LEU A 196 1.49 -27.76 31.35
CA LEU A 196 2.46 -27.19 30.42
C LEU A 196 3.58 -28.19 30.09
N LYS A 197 4.15 -28.08 28.89
CA LYS A 197 5.17 -28.98 28.36
C LYS A 197 6.56 -28.33 28.42
N PRO A 198 7.52 -28.86 29.20
CA PRO A 198 8.90 -28.35 29.21
C PRO A 198 9.52 -28.36 27.81
N GLY A 199 10.22 -27.29 27.42
CA GLY A 199 10.82 -27.09 26.10
C GLY A 199 9.83 -26.93 24.92
N LYS A 200 8.53 -27.16 25.15
CA LYS A 200 7.44 -27.02 24.16
C LYS A 200 6.32 -26.14 24.69
N THR A 201 6.65 -25.15 25.53
CA THR A 201 5.70 -24.13 25.99
C THR A 201 6.03 -22.78 25.40
N VAL A 202 5.02 -22.13 24.85
CA VAL A 202 5.11 -20.75 24.35
C VAL A 202 4.35 -19.83 25.30
N MET A 203 5.05 -18.86 25.88
CA MET A 203 4.41 -17.75 26.59
C MET A 203 4.16 -16.59 25.62
N ILE A 204 2.90 -16.21 25.46
CA ILE A 204 2.51 -15.05 24.66
C ILE A 204 2.29 -13.85 25.56
N SER A 205 2.96 -12.73 25.27
CA SER A 205 2.75 -11.43 25.92
C SER A 205 2.11 -10.44 24.92
N PRO A 206 0.78 -10.46 24.76
CA PRO A 206 0.09 -9.68 23.72
C PRO A 206 -0.20 -8.23 24.15
N TYR A 207 0.14 -7.86 25.39
CA TYR A 207 -0.11 -6.55 25.98
C TYR A 207 1.20 -5.76 26.12
N SER A 208 1.13 -4.47 25.79
CA SER A 208 2.20 -3.51 26.02
C SER A 208 1.59 -2.15 26.39
N THR A 209 2.17 -1.49 27.39
CA THR A 209 1.76 -0.14 27.82
C THR A 209 2.20 0.93 26.83
N GLY A 210 3.35 0.75 26.17
CA GLY A 210 3.95 1.75 25.28
C GLY A 210 3.71 1.54 23.77
N ASN A 211 3.47 0.29 23.35
CA ASN A 211 3.45 -0.12 21.93
C ASN A 211 2.06 -0.48 21.37
N GLY A 212 0.97 -0.01 21.98
CA GLY A 212 -0.39 -0.34 21.52
C GLY A 212 -0.70 -1.84 21.61
N THR A 213 -1.77 -2.29 20.93
CA THR A 213 -2.22 -3.69 20.92
C THR A 213 -2.45 -4.18 19.50
N PHE A 214 -2.19 -5.47 19.27
CA PHE A 214 -2.48 -6.14 18.00
C PHE A 214 -3.91 -6.70 18.01
N HIS A 215 -4.48 -6.85 16.82
CA HIS A 215 -5.81 -7.47 16.69
C HIS A 215 -5.78 -8.92 17.21
N VAL A 216 -6.82 -9.31 17.96
CA VAL A 216 -6.90 -10.64 18.61
C VAL A 216 -6.79 -11.79 17.59
N SER A 217 -7.26 -11.58 16.36
CA SER A 217 -7.17 -12.58 15.28
C SER A 217 -5.72 -13.00 14.93
N PHE A 218 -4.76 -12.09 15.05
CA PHE A 218 -3.34 -12.38 14.83
C PHE A 218 -2.81 -13.40 15.81
N TRP A 219 -3.03 -13.12 17.10
CA TRP A 219 -2.64 -13.99 18.17
C TRP A 219 -3.36 -15.33 18.09
N ASN A 220 -4.67 -15.33 17.86
CA ASN A 220 -5.46 -16.56 17.76
C ASN A 220 -4.97 -17.46 16.60
N SER A 221 -4.54 -16.87 15.48
CA SER A 221 -3.96 -17.63 14.36
C SER A 221 -2.66 -18.33 14.76
N ILE A 222 -1.76 -17.62 15.46
CA ILE A 222 -0.49 -18.18 15.94
C ILE A 222 -0.76 -19.26 17.01
N VAL A 223 -1.60 -18.98 18.00
CA VAL A 223 -1.98 -19.91 19.07
C VAL A 223 -2.51 -21.22 18.50
N LYS A 224 -3.48 -21.14 17.58
CA LYS A 224 -4.09 -22.33 16.96
C LYS A 224 -3.05 -23.22 16.30
N GLN A 225 -2.14 -22.63 15.53
CA GLN A 225 -1.12 -23.39 14.79
C GLN A 225 -0.06 -24.02 15.70
N LEU A 226 0.36 -23.30 16.75
CA LEU A 226 1.28 -23.83 17.77
C LEU A 226 0.67 -25.03 18.50
N GLN A 227 -0.61 -24.94 18.87
CA GLN A 227 -1.32 -26.03 19.55
C GLN A 227 -1.50 -27.26 18.67
N LEU A 228 -1.86 -27.08 17.39
CA LEU A 228 -1.91 -28.16 16.41
C LEU A 228 -0.55 -28.84 16.22
N SER A 229 0.54 -28.09 16.38
CA SER A 229 1.92 -28.59 16.32
C SER A 229 2.43 -29.14 17.65
N GLY A 230 1.53 -29.33 18.63
CA GLY A 230 1.82 -30.00 19.90
C GLY A 230 2.39 -29.11 21.01
N TYR A 231 2.50 -27.80 20.82
CA TYR A 231 2.95 -26.86 21.86
C TYR A 231 1.83 -26.55 22.87
N SER A 232 2.18 -26.40 24.14
CA SER A 232 1.30 -25.75 25.11
C SER A 232 1.49 -24.23 25.05
N VAL A 233 0.40 -23.48 25.10
CA VAL A 233 0.43 -22.02 24.96
C VAL A 233 -0.23 -21.35 26.17
N CYS A 234 0.47 -20.39 26.76
CA CYS A 234 -0.03 -19.59 27.87
C CYS A 234 0.03 -18.10 27.52
N THR A 235 -0.89 -17.31 28.08
CA THR A 235 -0.88 -15.85 27.93
C THR A 235 -0.42 -15.22 29.24
N ASN A 236 0.61 -14.39 29.13
CA ASN A 236 1.07 -13.50 30.19
C ASN A 236 -0.01 -12.42 30.43
N CYS A 237 -0.64 -12.47 31.61
CA CYS A 237 -1.72 -11.55 31.98
C CYS A 237 -1.54 -11.04 33.40
N PHE A 238 -1.65 -9.73 33.58
CA PHE A 238 -1.66 -9.07 34.89
C PHE A 238 -2.94 -8.26 35.11
N GLY A 239 -3.40 -8.19 36.36
CA GLY A 239 -4.60 -7.44 36.73
C GLY A 239 -5.85 -7.89 35.95
N SER A 240 -6.50 -6.94 35.29
CA SER A 240 -7.73 -7.14 34.51
C SER A 240 -7.51 -7.70 33.10
N GLU A 241 -6.26 -7.96 32.70
CA GLU A 241 -5.94 -8.55 31.40
C GLU A 241 -6.54 -9.96 31.26
N LYS A 242 -7.01 -10.25 30.04
CA LYS A 242 -7.69 -11.49 29.68
C LYS A 242 -6.75 -12.40 28.89
N PRO A 243 -6.80 -13.72 29.08
CA PRO A 243 -6.02 -14.63 28.24
C PRO A 243 -6.54 -14.62 26.80
N LEU A 244 -5.66 -14.91 25.85
CA LEU A 244 -6.06 -15.23 24.49
C LEU A 244 -6.89 -16.52 24.46
N ALA A 245 -7.75 -16.65 23.45
CA ALA A 245 -8.61 -17.83 23.30
C ALA A 245 -7.75 -19.11 23.28
N ASN A 246 -8.22 -20.14 23.98
CA ASN A 246 -7.54 -21.45 24.11
C ASN A 246 -6.15 -21.42 24.77
N THR A 247 -5.77 -20.34 25.48
CA THR A 247 -4.50 -20.30 26.21
C THR A 247 -4.70 -20.36 27.72
N VAL A 248 -3.68 -20.81 28.44
CA VAL A 248 -3.67 -20.78 29.91
C VAL A 248 -3.33 -19.36 30.39
N LYS A 249 -4.20 -18.73 31.20
CA LYS A 249 -3.87 -17.47 31.88
C LYS A 249 -2.72 -17.70 32.88
N LEU A 250 -1.66 -16.92 32.75
CA LEU A 250 -0.52 -16.97 33.68
C LEU A 250 -0.12 -15.55 34.10
N GLY A 251 -0.01 -15.34 35.40
CA GLY A 251 0.65 -14.18 36.01
C GLY A 251 1.65 -14.74 37.02
N LEU A 252 2.93 -14.50 36.78
CA LEU A 252 4.02 -14.98 37.62
C LEU A 252 4.62 -13.83 38.42
N ASP A 253 5.24 -14.18 39.54
CA ASP A 253 6.15 -13.26 40.21
C ASP A 253 7.36 -12.98 39.31
N TYR A 254 7.93 -11.77 39.40
CA TYR A 254 9.10 -11.41 38.60
C TYR A 254 10.31 -12.31 38.88
N ARG A 255 10.47 -12.79 40.12
CA ARG A 255 11.55 -13.74 40.48
C ARG A 255 11.39 -15.09 39.79
N ASP A 256 10.17 -15.48 39.44
CA ASP A 256 9.88 -16.76 38.81
C ASP A 256 9.99 -16.72 37.27
N LEU A 257 10.06 -15.53 36.66
CA LEU A 257 9.95 -15.38 35.21
C LEU A 257 11.08 -16.06 34.44
N VAL A 258 12.34 -15.78 34.76
CA VAL A 258 13.49 -16.39 34.07
C VAL A 258 13.50 -17.92 34.20
N PRO A 259 13.43 -18.52 35.41
CA PRO A 259 13.45 -19.98 35.52
C PRO A 259 12.22 -20.63 34.89
N PHE A 260 11.05 -19.99 34.92
CA PHE A 260 9.88 -20.45 34.17
C PHE A 260 10.14 -20.43 32.66
N MET A 261 10.70 -19.34 32.13
CA MET A 261 10.94 -19.17 30.70
C MET A 261 12.02 -20.13 30.18
N ASP A 262 13.07 -20.37 30.96
CA ASP A 262 14.11 -21.37 30.67
C ASP A 262 13.49 -22.75 30.48
N LYS A 263 12.53 -23.11 31.34
CA LYS A 263 11.79 -24.36 31.22
C LYS A 263 10.76 -24.36 30.07
N ALA A 264 10.17 -23.21 29.75
CA ALA A 264 9.14 -23.11 28.73
C ALA A 264 9.72 -23.30 27.31
N GLY A 265 10.82 -22.61 27.02
CA GLY A 265 11.55 -22.65 25.75
C GLY A 265 11.30 -21.46 24.83
N PHE A 266 10.10 -20.83 24.86
CA PHE A 266 9.75 -19.77 23.91
C PHE A 266 8.91 -18.63 24.52
N ALA A 267 9.26 -17.38 24.19
CA ALA A 267 8.47 -16.19 24.45
C ALA A 267 8.10 -15.48 23.14
N ILE A 268 6.83 -15.11 22.95
CA ILE A 268 6.37 -14.32 21.79
C ILE A 268 5.56 -13.12 22.29
N GLY A 269 5.75 -11.93 21.76
CA GLY A 269 4.93 -10.80 22.21
C GLY A 269 5.28 -9.46 21.59
N ILE A 270 4.49 -8.46 21.97
CA ILE A 270 4.79 -7.06 21.67
C ILE A 270 5.93 -6.63 22.57
N ARG A 271 6.86 -5.83 22.06
CA ARG A 271 7.92 -5.22 22.87
C ARG A 271 7.35 -4.52 24.12
N SER A 272 7.74 -5.01 25.28
CA SER A 272 7.30 -4.53 26.61
C SER A 272 8.33 -4.87 27.70
N GLY A 273 8.14 -4.31 28.91
CA GLY A 273 9.00 -4.53 30.08
C GLY A 273 9.20 -6.00 30.46
N PHE A 274 8.26 -6.87 30.09
CA PHE A 274 8.39 -8.31 30.25
C PHE A 274 9.67 -8.85 29.58
N PHE A 275 9.95 -8.41 28.35
CA PHE A 275 11.13 -8.85 27.58
C PHE A 275 12.45 -8.32 28.14
N ASP A 276 12.44 -7.18 28.83
CA ASP A 276 13.61 -6.67 29.53
C ASP A 276 13.98 -7.59 30.70
N ILE A 277 12.98 -7.99 31.48
CA ILE A 277 13.17 -8.84 32.66
C ILE A 277 13.62 -10.25 32.28
N ILE A 278 13.02 -10.85 31.24
CA ILE A 278 13.41 -12.18 30.77
C ILE A 278 14.64 -12.17 29.85
N SER A 279 15.33 -11.03 29.69
CA SER A 279 16.44 -10.89 28.74
C SER A 279 17.57 -11.91 28.95
N SER A 280 17.82 -12.30 30.20
CA SER A 280 18.85 -13.29 30.58
C SER A 280 18.38 -14.74 30.49
N SER A 281 17.11 -15.01 30.19
CA SER A 281 16.62 -16.39 30.02
C SER A 281 17.24 -17.04 28.79
N THR A 282 17.43 -18.35 28.83
CA THR A 282 17.81 -19.21 27.70
C THR A 282 16.68 -19.43 26.69
N CYS A 283 15.46 -19.00 27.01
CA CYS A 283 14.33 -19.13 26.10
C CYS A 283 14.54 -18.33 24.80
N LYS A 284 13.95 -18.83 23.71
CA LYS A 284 13.93 -18.11 22.43
C LYS A 284 12.90 -17.00 22.49
N LYS A 285 13.36 -15.75 22.32
CA LYS A 285 12.54 -14.54 22.43
C LYS A 285 12.18 -14.03 21.04
N ILE A 286 10.89 -13.93 20.76
CA ILE A 286 10.35 -13.46 19.48
C ILE A 286 9.53 -12.20 19.76
N ILE A 287 10.07 -11.05 19.37
CA ILE A 287 9.59 -9.73 19.79
C ILE A 287 9.09 -8.97 18.58
N ILE A 288 7.93 -8.34 18.71
CA ILE A 288 7.33 -7.54 17.66
C ILE A 288 7.29 -6.08 18.12
N HIS A 289 7.92 -5.22 17.33
CA HIS A 289 7.93 -3.77 17.47
C HIS A 289 6.87 -3.17 16.57
N THR A 290 6.13 -2.19 17.09
CA THR A 290 5.15 -1.44 16.31
C THR A 290 5.81 -0.23 15.65
N PHE A 291 5.42 0.09 14.41
CA PHE A 291 5.86 1.32 13.75
C PHE A 291 5.45 2.56 14.54
N LYS A 292 4.21 2.54 15.05
CA LYS A 292 3.62 3.63 15.85
C LYS A 292 3.77 3.30 17.33
N ALA A 293 4.18 4.29 18.10
CA ALA A 293 4.30 4.18 19.55
C ALA A 293 3.80 5.46 20.23
N ASN A 294 3.40 5.34 21.49
CA ASN A 294 2.85 6.47 22.25
C ASN A 294 3.94 7.43 22.75
N HIS A 295 5.19 6.96 22.87
CA HIS A 295 6.22 7.63 23.67
C HIS A 295 7.56 7.85 22.95
N TRP A 296 7.64 7.56 21.64
CA TRP A 296 8.83 7.85 20.81
C TRP A 296 8.43 8.00 19.33
N PRO A 297 9.32 8.53 18.44
CA PRO A 297 8.96 8.78 17.05
C PRO A 297 8.60 7.51 16.27
N ASN A 298 7.69 7.67 15.33
CA ASN A 298 7.27 6.58 14.44
C ASN A 298 8.46 6.02 13.64
N GLY A 299 8.53 4.69 13.53
CA GLY A 299 9.60 3.98 12.82
C GLY A 299 10.91 3.85 13.58
N ASN A 300 10.95 4.24 14.85
CA ASN A 300 12.14 4.11 15.71
C ASN A 300 11.96 3.11 16.86
N SER A 301 10.89 2.32 16.89
CA SER A 301 10.62 1.40 18.01
C SER A 301 11.70 0.33 18.14
N LEU A 302 12.05 -0.34 17.05
CA LEU A 302 13.10 -1.35 17.04
C LEU A 302 14.50 -0.78 17.36
N PRO A 303 15.01 0.26 16.68
CA PRO A 303 16.35 0.79 16.98
C PRO A 303 16.44 1.44 18.36
N TYR A 304 15.33 1.96 18.91
CA TYR A 304 15.34 2.58 20.23
C TYR A 304 15.21 1.58 21.38
N THR A 305 14.29 0.62 21.26
CA THR A 305 13.92 -0.26 22.40
C THR A 305 14.29 -1.73 22.20
N GLY A 306 14.80 -2.13 21.04
CA GLY A 306 15.16 -3.51 20.74
C GLY A 306 16.19 -4.07 21.72
N LEU A 307 16.01 -5.31 22.18
CA LEU A 307 16.89 -5.91 23.20
C LEU A 307 18.34 -6.00 22.74
N LYS A 308 18.58 -6.16 21.43
CA LYS A 308 19.92 -6.13 20.84
C LYS A 308 20.56 -4.75 20.97
N HIS A 309 19.80 -3.71 20.63
CA HIS A 309 20.26 -2.32 20.72
C HIS A 309 20.47 -1.87 22.18
N LEU A 310 19.70 -2.42 23.12
CA LEU A 310 19.88 -2.21 24.55
C LEU A 310 21.05 -3.02 25.13
N GLY A 311 21.65 -3.94 24.37
CA GLY A 311 22.70 -4.83 24.87
C GLY A 311 22.21 -5.81 25.95
N LEU A 312 20.90 -6.08 26.00
CA LEU A 312 20.30 -6.97 27.00
C LEU A 312 20.28 -8.43 26.52
N CYS A 313 20.09 -8.67 25.22
CA CYS A 313 19.99 -10.01 24.65
C CYS A 313 20.33 -9.96 23.15
N ASN A 314 21.34 -10.73 22.74
CA ASN A 314 21.88 -10.71 21.37
C ASN A 314 21.16 -11.69 20.43
N ASP A 315 20.53 -12.71 20.98
CA ASP A 315 19.87 -13.81 20.26
C ASP A 315 18.35 -13.64 20.11
N ALA A 316 17.79 -12.50 20.56
CA ALA A 316 16.39 -12.17 20.32
C ALA A 316 16.07 -12.12 18.81
N ILE A 317 14.88 -12.55 18.43
CA ILE A 317 14.37 -12.39 17.07
C ILE A 317 13.36 -11.26 17.10
N GLU A 318 13.70 -10.14 16.46
CA GLU A 318 12.93 -8.90 16.55
C GLU A 318 12.39 -8.53 15.16
N TYR A 319 11.08 -8.32 15.06
CA TYR A 319 10.40 -7.88 13.84
C TYR A 319 9.81 -6.49 14.06
N GLU A 320 9.73 -5.68 13.01
CA GLU A 320 9.03 -4.39 13.04
C GLU A 320 7.86 -4.38 12.06
N LEU A 321 6.68 -3.95 12.51
CA LEU A 321 5.56 -3.66 11.63
C LEU A 321 5.84 -2.43 10.79
N ASN A 322 5.39 -2.41 9.55
CA ASN A 322 5.42 -1.20 8.73
C ASN A 322 4.21 -0.27 9.01
N SER A 323 4.29 0.96 8.52
CA SER A 323 3.32 2.03 8.84
C SER A 323 1.87 1.75 8.40
N ASN A 324 1.69 0.93 7.37
CA ASN A 324 0.42 0.50 6.81
C ASN A 324 0.04 -0.95 7.17
N GLU A 325 0.83 -1.59 8.04
CA GLU A 325 0.64 -2.98 8.50
C GLU A 325 0.60 -4.02 7.36
N SER A 326 1.10 -3.71 6.17
CA SER A 326 1.07 -4.65 5.04
C SER A 326 1.98 -5.86 5.22
N ASN A 327 2.97 -5.80 6.13
CA ASN A 327 3.86 -6.93 6.43
C ASN A 327 3.34 -7.85 7.55
N PHE A 328 2.12 -7.65 8.04
CA PHE A 328 1.55 -8.40 9.16
C PHE A 328 1.55 -9.92 8.96
N ASP A 329 1.10 -10.39 7.80
CA ASP A 329 1.09 -11.82 7.46
C ASP A 329 2.48 -12.38 7.18
N VAL A 330 3.43 -11.54 6.76
CA VAL A 330 4.83 -11.94 6.61
C VAL A 330 5.44 -12.21 7.98
N ILE A 331 5.23 -11.32 8.96
CA ILE A 331 5.68 -11.51 10.34
C ILE A 331 5.03 -12.76 10.94
N ARG A 332 3.71 -12.91 10.82
CA ARG A 332 2.98 -14.09 11.31
C ARG A 332 3.58 -15.40 10.80
N ARG A 333 3.86 -15.48 9.49
CA ARG A 333 4.48 -16.66 8.87
C ARG A 333 5.92 -16.86 9.30
N SER A 334 6.69 -15.79 9.43
CA SER A 334 8.08 -15.85 9.89
C SER A 334 8.15 -16.40 11.32
N ILE A 335 7.24 -15.97 12.20
CA ILE A 335 7.09 -16.51 13.55
C ILE A 335 6.77 -18.01 13.49
N LEU A 336 5.76 -18.42 12.72
CA LEU A 336 5.38 -19.84 12.60
C LEU A 336 6.47 -20.71 11.97
N GLY A 337 7.25 -20.16 11.03
CA GLY A 337 8.40 -20.82 10.42
C GLY A 337 9.51 -21.15 11.44
N LEU A 338 9.66 -20.36 12.51
CA LEU A 338 10.59 -20.69 13.62
C LEU A 338 10.21 -21.96 14.37
N PHE A 339 8.97 -22.43 14.20
CA PHE A 339 8.45 -23.68 14.75
C PHE A 339 8.28 -24.77 13.69
N ALA A 340 8.84 -24.57 12.48
CA ALA A 340 8.67 -25.43 11.32
C ALA A 340 7.20 -25.62 10.88
N ILE A 341 6.36 -24.59 11.08
CA ILE A 341 4.95 -24.61 10.69
C ILE A 341 4.78 -23.82 9.39
N HIS A 342 4.38 -24.50 8.32
CA HIS A 342 4.12 -23.90 7.02
C HIS A 342 2.62 -23.59 6.84
N VAL A 343 2.26 -22.32 6.71
CA VAL A 343 0.89 -21.89 6.42
C VAL A 343 0.80 -21.40 4.98
N ALA A 344 -0.04 -22.05 4.17
CA ALA A 344 -0.35 -21.61 2.80
C ALA A 344 -0.94 -20.19 2.80
N SER A 345 -0.57 -19.37 1.81
CA SER A 345 -1.04 -17.98 1.73
C SER A 345 -2.54 -17.94 1.44
N SER A 346 -3.32 -17.21 2.26
CA SER A 346 -4.65 -16.78 1.85
C SER A 346 -4.51 -15.56 0.94
N LYS A 347 -5.16 -15.58 -0.22
CA LYS A 347 -5.17 -14.46 -1.17
C LYS A 347 -5.83 -13.24 -0.53
N LYS A 348 -5.24 -12.05 -0.69
CA LYS A 348 -5.84 -10.76 -0.26
C LYS A 348 -7.20 -10.60 -0.93
N THR A 349 -8.25 -10.26 -0.17
CA THR A 349 -9.58 -10.00 -0.73
C THR A 349 -9.63 -8.61 -1.35
N ILE A 350 -10.18 -8.50 -2.56
CA ILE A 350 -10.44 -7.22 -3.24
C ILE A 350 -11.89 -7.15 -3.70
N LYS A 351 -12.49 -5.96 -3.67
CA LYS A 351 -13.86 -5.70 -4.15
C LYS A 351 -13.85 -5.01 -5.49
N ILE A 352 -14.47 -5.62 -6.50
CA ILE A 352 -14.55 -5.06 -7.85
C ILE A 352 -15.99 -4.93 -8.34
N LYS A 353 -16.21 -4.08 -9.33
CA LYS A 353 -17.47 -3.98 -10.08
C LYS A 353 -17.21 -3.65 -11.55
N TYR A 354 -18.09 -4.13 -12.42
CA TYR A 354 -18.14 -3.77 -13.83
C TYR A 354 -19.44 -3.00 -14.11
N VAL A 355 -19.35 -1.90 -14.86
CA VAL A 355 -20.49 -1.08 -15.31
C VAL A 355 -20.28 -0.59 -16.74
N ASP A 356 -21.35 -0.15 -17.42
CA ASP A 356 -21.27 0.43 -18.77
C ASP A 356 -20.64 -0.52 -19.80
N VAL A 357 -20.92 -1.81 -19.65
CA VAL A 357 -20.45 -2.92 -20.48
C VAL A 357 -21.54 -3.42 -21.44
N PRO A 358 -21.19 -4.16 -22.52
CA PRO A 358 -22.17 -4.74 -23.43
C PRO A 358 -23.23 -5.60 -22.73
N PRO A 359 -24.44 -5.73 -23.29
CA PRO A 359 -25.53 -6.51 -22.72
C PRO A 359 -25.21 -7.96 -22.35
N ASP A 360 -24.32 -8.60 -23.10
CA ASP A 360 -23.94 -10.00 -22.95
C ASP A 360 -22.65 -10.19 -22.12
N PHE A 361 -22.22 -9.15 -21.41
CA PHE A 361 -21.02 -9.17 -20.60
C PHE A 361 -21.11 -10.17 -19.43
N ASN A 362 -20.07 -10.99 -19.27
CA ASN A 362 -19.87 -11.98 -18.22
C ASN A 362 -18.64 -11.62 -17.37
N LYS A 363 -18.89 -10.96 -16.25
CA LYS A 363 -17.89 -10.55 -15.26
C LYS A 363 -17.02 -11.70 -14.72
N GLU A 364 -17.49 -12.94 -14.76
CA GLU A 364 -16.78 -14.11 -14.22
C GLU A 364 -15.70 -14.61 -15.18
N LYS A 365 -15.95 -14.48 -16.49
CA LYS A 365 -15.11 -15.08 -17.52
C LYS A 365 -14.10 -14.10 -18.14
N ILE A 366 -14.25 -12.78 -17.93
CA ILE A 366 -13.31 -11.79 -18.51
C ILE A 366 -11.89 -12.04 -18.01
N TRP A 367 -10.91 -11.88 -18.90
CA TRP A 367 -9.50 -12.14 -18.58
C TRP A 367 -9.02 -11.29 -17.38
N ILE A 368 -9.50 -10.05 -17.23
CA ILE A 368 -9.22 -9.18 -16.08
C ILE A 368 -9.57 -9.90 -14.77
N THR A 369 -10.78 -10.43 -14.64
CA THR A 369 -11.22 -11.16 -13.45
C THR A 369 -10.39 -12.42 -13.24
N ARG A 370 -10.10 -13.18 -14.31
CA ARG A 370 -9.28 -14.40 -14.25
C ARG A 370 -7.88 -14.10 -13.72
N VAL A 371 -7.22 -13.07 -14.25
CA VAL A 371 -5.89 -12.62 -13.84
C VAL A 371 -5.88 -12.14 -12.40
N LEU A 372 -6.85 -11.33 -11.99
CA LEU A 372 -6.97 -10.88 -10.60
C LEU A 372 -7.15 -12.04 -9.63
N ARG A 373 -7.91 -13.08 -10.01
CA ARG A 373 -8.12 -14.28 -9.21
C ARG A 373 -6.87 -15.14 -9.03
N GLU A 374 -5.87 -15.02 -9.87
CA GLU A 374 -4.59 -15.72 -9.68
C GLU A 374 -3.92 -15.29 -8.37
N LYS A 375 -4.03 -14.01 -7.99
CA LYS A 375 -3.35 -13.42 -6.82
C LYS A 375 -4.29 -12.99 -5.68
N TYR A 376 -5.54 -12.67 -5.99
CA TYR A 376 -6.50 -12.09 -5.05
C TYR A 376 -7.76 -12.95 -4.89
N ASN A 377 -8.42 -12.82 -3.75
CA ASN A 377 -9.79 -13.31 -3.57
C ASN A 377 -10.75 -12.21 -4.07
N VAL A 378 -11.25 -12.35 -5.28
CA VAL A 378 -12.07 -11.33 -5.96
C VAL A 378 -13.53 -11.44 -5.54
N VAL A 379 -14.08 -10.37 -4.98
CA VAL A 379 -15.48 -10.24 -4.59
C VAL A 379 -16.16 -9.16 -5.44
N PHE A 380 -17.31 -9.48 -6.03
CA PHE A 380 -18.13 -8.48 -6.70
C PHE A 380 -18.96 -7.69 -5.68
N SER A 381 -18.93 -6.36 -5.73
CA SER A 381 -19.60 -5.52 -4.73
C SER A 381 -20.15 -4.23 -5.32
N ASP A 382 -21.30 -3.78 -4.81
CA ASP A 382 -21.85 -2.46 -5.10
C ASP A 382 -21.08 -1.30 -4.44
N ASN A 383 -20.18 -1.60 -3.51
CA ASN A 383 -19.21 -0.66 -2.97
C ASN A 383 -17.78 -1.13 -3.33
N PRO A 384 -17.38 -1.00 -4.62
CA PRO A 384 -16.10 -1.53 -5.10
C PRO A 384 -14.91 -0.68 -4.67
N GLU A 385 -13.76 -1.32 -4.49
CA GLU A 385 -12.46 -0.63 -4.39
C GLU A 385 -11.94 -0.28 -5.80
N PHE A 386 -12.20 -1.16 -6.77
CA PHE A 386 -11.82 -1.01 -8.17
C PHE A 386 -13.05 -1.15 -9.07
N LEU A 387 -13.42 -0.08 -9.76
CA LEU A 387 -14.51 -0.04 -10.72
C LEU A 387 -13.95 -0.12 -12.14
N PHE A 388 -14.34 -1.15 -12.87
CA PHE A 388 -14.07 -1.30 -14.29
C PHE A 388 -15.27 -0.78 -15.08
N TYR A 389 -15.05 0.05 -16.10
CA TYR A 389 -16.14 0.55 -16.94
C TYR A 389 -15.74 0.69 -18.42
N SER A 390 -16.75 0.65 -19.29
CA SER A 390 -16.60 0.75 -20.74
C SER A 390 -17.56 1.79 -21.33
N VAL A 391 -17.75 1.79 -22.65
CA VAL A 391 -18.42 2.87 -23.41
C VAL A 391 -19.95 2.76 -23.53
N PHE A 392 -20.57 1.76 -22.91
CA PHE A 392 -22.00 1.45 -23.11
C PHE A 392 -22.94 2.17 -22.13
N GLY A 393 -22.47 3.22 -21.46
CA GLY A 393 -23.26 3.99 -20.50
C GLY A 393 -22.44 5.01 -19.70
N LEU A 394 -23.09 5.65 -18.72
CA LEU A 394 -22.51 6.67 -17.84
C LEU A 394 -22.66 6.32 -16.34
N THR A 395 -22.95 5.07 -16.03
CA THR A 395 -23.19 4.58 -14.66
C THR A 395 -21.94 4.74 -13.79
N PHE A 396 -20.75 4.68 -14.39
CA PHE A 396 -19.47 4.87 -13.71
C PHE A 396 -19.38 6.20 -12.96
N ASP A 397 -20.10 7.26 -13.40
CA ASP A 397 -20.02 8.56 -12.75
C ASP A 397 -20.60 8.55 -11.32
N GLN A 398 -21.52 7.63 -11.03
CA GLN A 398 -22.15 7.49 -9.71
C GLN A 398 -21.18 7.04 -8.60
N TYR A 399 -20.04 6.45 -8.98
CA TYR A 399 -19.06 5.91 -8.04
C TYR A 399 -17.93 6.91 -7.80
N LYS A 400 -17.98 7.66 -6.70
CA LYS A 400 -16.97 8.69 -6.39
C LYS A 400 -15.80 8.18 -5.54
N ASN A 401 -15.97 7.09 -4.79
CA ASN A 401 -15.02 6.58 -3.79
C ASN A 401 -14.34 5.25 -4.21
N CYS A 402 -13.86 5.16 -5.44
CA CYS A 402 -13.18 3.97 -5.96
C CYS A 402 -12.14 4.34 -7.02
N ILE A 403 -11.22 3.42 -7.32
CA ILE A 403 -10.33 3.52 -8.48
C ILE A 403 -11.14 3.20 -9.74
N LYS A 404 -11.20 4.11 -10.70
CA LYS A 404 -11.88 3.90 -11.98
C LYS A 404 -10.90 3.43 -13.05
N ILE A 405 -11.18 2.29 -13.66
CA ILE A 405 -10.33 1.66 -14.67
C ILE A 405 -11.16 1.56 -15.95
N PHE A 406 -10.82 2.36 -16.95
CA PHE A 406 -11.49 2.33 -18.25
C PHE A 406 -10.93 1.18 -19.09
N PHE A 407 -11.81 0.43 -19.74
CA PHE A 407 -11.42 -0.62 -20.67
C PHE A 407 -12.39 -0.63 -21.85
N THR A 408 -11.88 -0.69 -23.08
CA THR A 408 -12.72 -0.81 -24.26
C THR A 408 -12.00 -1.51 -25.41
N GLY A 409 -12.78 -2.27 -26.19
CA GLY A 409 -12.39 -2.75 -27.52
C GLY A 409 -12.98 -1.91 -28.66
N GLU A 410 -13.83 -0.94 -28.32
CA GLU A 410 -14.45 -0.02 -29.28
C GLU A 410 -13.49 1.11 -29.66
N ASP A 411 -13.86 1.86 -30.69
CA ASP A 411 -13.12 2.99 -31.24
C ASP A 411 -13.17 4.25 -30.36
N THR A 412 -12.70 4.14 -29.11
CA THR A 412 -12.73 5.25 -28.14
C THR A 412 -11.43 5.38 -27.36
N ILE A 413 -10.88 6.61 -27.37
CA ILE A 413 -9.69 6.99 -26.61
C ILE A 413 -10.07 7.25 -25.13
N PRO A 414 -9.27 6.79 -24.15
CA PRO A 414 -9.55 7.02 -22.73
C PRO A 414 -9.54 8.49 -22.29
N ASN A 415 -10.50 8.87 -21.45
CA ASN A 415 -10.50 10.16 -20.74
C ASN A 415 -9.93 10.01 -19.32
N PHE A 416 -8.67 10.41 -19.12
CA PHE A 416 -7.98 10.33 -17.81
C PHE A 416 -8.43 11.36 -16.76
N ASN A 417 -9.39 12.23 -17.10
CA ASN A 417 -10.12 13.03 -16.11
C ASN A 417 -11.29 12.26 -15.50
N GLU A 418 -11.76 11.20 -16.18
CA GLU A 418 -12.84 10.33 -15.70
C GLU A 418 -12.28 9.07 -15.03
N CYS A 419 -11.28 8.44 -15.66
CA CYS A 419 -10.61 7.25 -15.15
C CYS A 419 -9.27 7.55 -14.48
N ASP A 420 -8.89 6.68 -13.57
CA ASP A 420 -7.58 6.64 -12.92
C ASP A 420 -6.58 5.87 -13.78
N TYR A 421 -7.03 4.79 -14.41
CA TYR A 421 -6.24 3.93 -15.31
C TYR A 421 -7.05 3.58 -16.56
N ALA A 422 -6.36 3.23 -17.66
CA ALA A 422 -7.02 2.76 -18.87
C ALA A 422 -6.27 1.63 -19.59
N MET A 423 -7.04 0.77 -20.27
CA MET A 423 -6.59 -0.38 -21.05
C MET A 423 -7.31 -0.37 -22.41
N CYS A 424 -6.61 0.04 -23.48
CA CYS A 424 -7.18 0.27 -24.82
C CYS A 424 -6.19 -0.11 -25.95
N HIS A 425 -6.55 0.19 -27.20
CA HIS A 425 -5.74 -0.11 -28.40
C HIS A 425 -4.73 1.00 -28.78
N ASP A 426 -4.94 2.21 -28.28
CA ASP A 426 -4.22 3.41 -28.72
C ASP A 426 -2.70 3.31 -28.51
N ARG A 427 -1.95 3.90 -29.43
CA ARG A 427 -0.50 4.08 -29.28
C ARG A 427 -0.21 5.27 -28.36
N LEU A 428 -0.63 5.13 -27.10
CA LEU A 428 -0.47 6.11 -26.04
C LEU A 428 0.56 5.64 -25.01
N GLU A 429 1.33 6.58 -24.46
CA GLU A 429 2.16 6.35 -23.27
C GLU A 429 1.73 7.32 -22.17
N LEU A 430 1.38 6.79 -20.99
CA LEU A 430 1.02 7.61 -19.82
C LEU A 430 1.49 6.97 -18.52
N GLY A 431 2.80 6.72 -18.42
CA GLY A 431 3.42 6.15 -17.23
C GLY A 431 2.72 4.89 -16.74
N ASP A 432 2.40 4.83 -15.43
CA ASP A 432 1.69 3.71 -14.83
C ASP A 432 0.16 3.79 -14.93
N ARG A 433 -0.38 4.78 -15.66
CA ARG A 433 -1.84 4.99 -15.82
C ARG A 433 -2.43 4.34 -17.06
N TYR A 434 -1.61 4.00 -18.04
CA TYR A 434 -2.08 3.43 -19.30
C TYR A 434 -1.31 2.18 -19.66
N ILE A 435 -2.01 1.22 -20.23
CA ILE A 435 -1.38 0.16 -21.00
C ILE A 435 -2.16 -0.09 -22.29
N ARG A 436 -1.42 -0.32 -23.37
CA ARG A 436 -1.97 -0.83 -24.63
C ARG A 436 -2.28 -2.32 -24.46
N ALA A 437 -3.42 -2.60 -23.86
CA ALA A 437 -3.94 -3.94 -23.63
C ALA A 437 -5.43 -3.86 -23.89
N ASP A 438 -5.83 -4.12 -25.12
CA ASP A 438 -7.23 -4.14 -25.42
C ASP A 438 -7.91 -5.33 -24.73
N VAL A 439 -9.17 -5.09 -24.47
CA VAL A 439 -10.13 -6.02 -23.91
C VAL A 439 -11.02 -6.44 -25.07
N GLY A 440 -10.37 -6.94 -26.12
CA GLY A 440 -11.03 -7.33 -27.36
C GLY A 440 -12.09 -8.40 -27.12
N GLU A 441 -12.76 -8.77 -28.21
CA GLU A 441 -14.03 -9.51 -28.16
C GLU A 441 -13.96 -10.75 -27.24
N ARG A 442 -14.62 -10.63 -26.08
CA ARG A 442 -15.24 -11.68 -25.23
C ARG A 442 -14.32 -12.80 -24.68
N TYR A 443 -14.97 -13.72 -23.96
CA TYR A 443 -14.40 -14.69 -23.01
C TYR A 443 -13.82 -15.92 -23.68
N GLY A 444 -12.56 -16.28 -23.51
CA GLY A 444 -12.09 -17.43 -24.30
C GLY A 444 -10.62 -17.79 -24.23
N THR A 445 -10.26 -18.75 -25.07
CA THR A 445 -8.88 -19.20 -25.27
C THR A 445 -8.17 -18.18 -26.18
N PRO A 446 -6.98 -17.67 -25.81
CA PRO A 446 -6.21 -16.79 -26.69
C PRO A 446 -5.97 -17.44 -28.07
N ILE A 447 -6.18 -16.69 -29.16
CA ILE A 447 -5.96 -17.17 -30.53
C ILE A 447 -4.51 -17.62 -30.75
N GLY A 448 -3.55 -17.00 -30.07
CA GLY A 448 -2.14 -17.40 -30.13
C GLY A 448 -1.82 -18.79 -29.55
N ASN A 449 -2.81 -19.48 -28.96
CA ASN A 449 -2.67 -20.88 -28.57
C ASN A 449 -2.97 -21.86 -29.72
N LEU A 450 -3.47 -21.40 -30.87
CA LEU A 450 -3.66 -22.26 -32.05
C LEU A 450 -2.31 -22.64 -32.65
N GLU A 451 -2.06 -23.95 -32.75
CA GLU A 451 -0.88 -24.49 -33.42
C GLU A 451 -1.05 -24.40 -34.95
N PRO A 452 0.01 -24.10 -35.73
CA PRO A 452 -0.07 -23.99 -37.20
C PRO A 452 -0.79 -25.15 -37.92
N ASP A 453 -0.70 -26.37 -37.37
CA ASP A 453 -1.29 -27.59 -37.92
C ASP A 453 -2.83 -27.66 -37.80
N TRP A 454 -3.46 -26.71 -37.08
CA TRP A 454 -4.92 -26.59 -37.04
C TRP A 454 -5.54 -26.45 -38.42
N ILE A 455 -4.80 -25.90 -39.39
CA ILE A 455 -5.27 -25.79 -40.78
C ILE A 455 -5.64 -27.14 -41.37
N GLU A 456 -4.85 -28.18 -41.07
CA GLU A 456 -5.10 -29.55 -41.52
C GLU A 456 -6.01 -30.32 -40.55
N LYS A 457 -5.84 -30.13 -39.24
CA LYS A 457 -6.55 -30.90 -38.20
C LYS A 457 -7.95 -30.38 -37.83
N GLY A 458 -8.24 -29.13 -38.17
CA GLY A 458 -9.39 -28.38 -37.67
C GLY A 458 -9.18 -27.82 -36.26
N ILE A 459 -10.06 -26.90 -35.85
CA ILE A 459 -10.05 -26.27 -34.53
C ILE A 459 -10.75 -27.19 -33.52
N SER A 460 -9.99 -27.68 -32.55
CA SER A 460 -10.52 -28.50 -31.43
C SER A 460 -10.89 -27.68 -30.18
N ILE A 461 -10.77 -26.35 -30.23
CA ILE A 461 -11.08 -25.48 -29.09
C ILE A 461 -12.60 -25.37 -28.93
N SER A 462 -13.10 -25.70 -27.73
CA SER A 462 -14.49 -25.47 -27.34
C SER A 462 -14.67 -24.06 -26.78
N GLY A 463 -15.73 -23.38 -27.23
CA GLY A 463 -16.04 -22.02 -26.83
C GLY A 463 -15.31 -20.95 -27.64
N TRP A 464 -15.26 -19.74 -27.09
CA TRP A 464 -14.81 -18.56 -27.81
C TRP A 464 -13.30 -18.43 -27.84
N ILE A 465 -12.80 -17.84 -28.93
CA ILE A 465 -11.38 -17.58 -29.16
C ILE A 465 -11.16 -16.07 -29.10
N ASN A 466 -10.34 -15.62 -28.17
CA ASN A 466 -10.00 -14.20 -28.04
C ASN A 466 -9.00 -13.84 -29.14
N SER A 467 -9.20 -12.72 -29.81
CA SER A 467 -8.44 -12.36 -31.01
C SER A 467 -8.02 -10.90 -31.02
N SER A 468 -7.73 -10.41 -29.83
CA SER A 468 -7.21 -9.09 -29.52
C SER A 468 -5.71 -9.03 -29.85
N LEU A 469 -5.12 -7.83 -29.92
CA LEU A 469 -3.67 -7.71 -30.13
C LEU A 469 -2.88 -8.36 -28.98
N ILE A 470 -3.38 -8.26 -27.74
CA ILE A 470 -2.79 -8.89 -26.55
C ILE A 470 -2.78 -10.43 -26.59
N ASP A 471 -3.65 -11.05 -27.42
CA ASP A 471 -3.79 -12.50 -27.53
C ASP A 471 -2.83 -13.14 -28.54
N ILE A 472 -2.09 -12.32 -29.31
CA ILE A 472 -1.14 -12.79 -30.32
C ILE A 472 0.13 -13.32 -29.63
N LYS A 473 0.59 -14.50 -30.05
CA LYS A 473 1.84 -15.14 -29.58
C LYS A 473 2.82 -15.34 -30.73
N ASP A 474 4.08 -15.54 -30.38
CA ASP A 474 5.21 -15.72 -31.30
C ASP A 474 4.99 -16.81 -32.36
N LYS A 475 4.23 -17.85 -32.01
CA LYS A 475 3.85 -18.96 -32.91
C LYS A 475 3.20 -18.50 -34.21
N ILE A 476 2.54 -17.34 -34.25
CA ILE A 476 1.95 -16.80 -35.49
C ILE A 476 3.01 -16.55 -36.58
N GLN A 477 4.27 -16.32 -36.18
CA GLN A 477 5.39 -16.11 -37.08
C GLN A 477 5.82 -17.41 -37.77
N ASN A 478 5.49 -18.58 -37.22
CA ASN A 478 5.81 -19.85 -37.85
C ASN A 478 4.90 -20.07 -39.08
N ARG A 479 5.49 -19.94 -40.26
CA ARG A 479 4.84 -20.15 -41.55
C ARG A 479 5.22 -21.46 -42.24
N SER A 480 5.81 -22.43 -41.52
CA SER A 480 6.32 -23.68 -42.10
C SER A 480 5.27 -24.57 -42.77
N ILE A 481 3.98 -24.40 -42.44
CA ILE A 481 2.89 -25.16 -43.06
C ILE A 481 2.49 -24.62 -44.44
N VAL A 482 2.99 -23.44 -44.84
CA VAL A 482 2.71 -22.86 -46.16
C VAL A 482 3.32 -23.75 -47.23
N SER A 483 2.45 -24.35 -48.03
CA SER A 483 2.80 -25.29 -49.10
C SER A 483 1.84 -25.12 -50.29
N GLU A 484 2.13 -25.80 -51.39
CA GLU A 484 1.31 -25.79 -52.60
C GLU A 484 -0.16 -26.17 -52.35
N LYS A 485 -0.44 -26.94 -51.28
CA LYS A 485 -1.82 -27.26 -50.86
C LYS A 485 -2.68 -26.01 -50.62
N LEU A 486 -2.08 -24.89 -50.21
CA LEU A 486 -2.80 -23.64 -49.92
C LEU A 486 -3.10 -22.81 -51.18
N ILE A 487 -2.60 -23.22 -52.35
CA ILE A 487 -2.91 -22.59 -53.65
C ILE A 487 -4.36 -22.91 -54.06
N ASN A 488 -4.78 -24.16 -53.89
CA ASN A 488 -6.05 -24.69 -54.39
C ASN A 488 -7.23 -24.35 -53.45
N ARG A 489 -7.35 -23.07 -53.11
CA ARG A 489 -8.41 -22.52 -52.25
C ARG A 489 -9.34 -21.61 -53.05
N ARG A 490 -10.52 -21.33 -52.49
CA ARG A 490 -11.46 -20.38 -53.08
C ARG A 490 -10.83 -18.98 -53.13
N PHE A 491 -11.30 -18.15 -54.05
CA PHE A 491 -10.65 -16.87 -54.34
C PHE A 491 -10.63 -15.92 -53.14
N CYS A 492 -11.78 -15.35 -52.77
CA CYS A 492 -11.84 -14.32 -51.74
C CYS A 492 -13.14 -14.42 -50.94
N ASN A 493 -13.09 -14.08 -49.66
CA ASN A 493 -14.28 -13.97 -48.81
C ASN A 493 -14.51 -12.53 -48.28
N PHE A 494 -15.77 -12.25 -47.92
CA PHE A 494 -16.23 -10.99 -47.35
C PHE A 494 -17.26 -11.24 -46.24
N ILE A 495 -16.86 -11.11 -44.96
CA ILE A 495 -17.66 -11.52 -43.80
C ILE A 495 -18.09 -10.31 -42.97
N TYR A 496 -19.21 -9.67 -43.34
CA TYR A 496 -19.67 -8.44 -42.68
C TYR A 496 -21.18 -8.39 -42.43
N SER A 497 -21.56 -7.73 -41.34
CA SER A 497 -22.97 -7.50 -40.96
C SER A 497 -23.34 -6.02 -40.89
N ASN A 498 -22.36 -5.13 -40.75
CA ASN A 498 -22.54 -3.68 -40.77
C ASN A 498 -22.34 -3.17 -42.20
N GLU A 499 -23.32 -2.48 -42.76
CA GLU A 499 -23.28 -2.00 -44.15
C GLU A 499 -22.85 -0.53 -44.27
N SER A 500 -23.15 0.30 -43.27
CA SER A 500 -23.14 1.76 -43.43
C SER A 500 -22.56 2.55 -42.25
N PHE A 501 -22.33 1.93 -41.09
CA PHE A 501 -21.82 2.63 -39.92
C PHE A 501 -20.29 2.68 -39.94
N GLY A 502 -19.74 3.87 -40.13
CA GLY A 502 -18.31 4.12 -40.33
C GLY A 502 -17.90 4.10 -41.81
N GLU A 503 -16.91 4.92 -42.17
CA GLU A 503 -16.41 5.05 -43.55
C GLU A 503 -15.90 3.74 -44.14
N GLY A 504 -15.24 2.91 -43.34
CA GLY A 504 -14.74 1.61 -43.75
C GLY A 504 -15.85 0.64 -44.13
N ALA A 505 -17.05 0.76 -43.53
CA ALA A 505 -18.21 -0.05 -43.92
C ALA A 505 -18.68 0.26 -45.35
N VAL A 506 -18.65 1.53 -45.74
CA VAL A 506 -18.98 1.98 -47.10
C VAL A 506 -17.88 1.58 -48.09
N LEU A 507 -16.61 1.80 -47.74
CA LEU A 507 -15.48 1.50 -48.60
C LEU A 507 -15.32 0.01 -48.87
N ARG A 508 -15.45 -0.85 -47.86
CA ARG A 508 -15.33 -2.32 -48.03
C ARG A 508 -16.39 -2.89 -48.95
N LYS A 509 -17.63 -2.36 -48.92
CA LYS A 509 -18.71 -2.76 -49.83
C LYS A 509 -18.38 -2.36 -51.27
N LYS A 510 -17.95 -1.11 -51.49
CA LYS A 510 -17.55 -0.62 -52.82
C LYS A 510 -16.39 -1.43 -53.38
N PHE A 511 -15.36 -1.65 -52.55
CA PHE A 511 -14.20 -2.45 -52.91
C PHE A 511 -14.58 -3.90 -53.25
N CYS A 512 -15.43 -4.54 -52.44
CA CYS A 512 -15.92 -5.89 -52.71
C CYS A 512 -16.63 -6.00 -54.07
N LEU A 513 -17.50 -5.04 -54.40
CA LEU A 513 -18.19 -5.01 -55.70
C LEU A 513 -17.22 -4.78 -56.87
N GLU A 514 -16.19 -3.95 -56.68
CA GLU A 514 -15.15 -3.75 -57.69
C GLU A 514 -14.35 -5.04 -57.93
N LEU A 515 -13.95 -5.73 -56.85
CA LEU A 515 -13.21 -6.98 -56.93
C LEU A 515 -14.04 -8.11 -57.56
N MET A 516 -15.35 -8.15 -57.32
CA MET A 516 -16.28 -9.11 -57.93
C MET A 516 -16.30 -9.05 -59.48
N LYS A 517 -15.90 -7.93 -60.10
CA LYS A 517 -15.77 -7.82 -61.56
C LYS A 517 -14.67 -8.71 -62.13
N TYR A 518 -13.70 -9.09 -61.32
CA TYR A 518 -12.63 -10.02 -61.71
C TYR A 518 -13.03 -11.48 -61.48
N ARG A 519 -13.44 -11.79 -60.25
CA ARG A 519 -13.75 -13.15 -59.82
C ARG A 519 -14.74 -13.12 -58.66
N ARG A 520 -15.59 -14.14 -58.54
CA ARG A 520 -16.59 -14.24 -57.47
C ARG A 520 -15.93 -14.10 -56.10
N VAL A 521 -16.46 -13.18 -55.29
CA VAL A 521 -16.16 -13.05 -53.86
C VAL A 521 -17.32 -13.67 -53.08
N ASP A 522 -17.02 -14.59 -52.17
CA ASP A 522 -18.05 -15.27 -51.37
C ASP A 522 -18.40 -14.44 -50.12
N CYS A 523 -19.67 -14.09 -50.01
CA CYS A 523 -20.19 -13.18 -48.99
C CYS A 523 -21.22 -13.92 -48.12
N PRO A 524 -20.81 -14.56 -47.02
CA PRO A 524 -21.73 -15.25 -46.12
C PRO A 524 -22.37 -14.32 -45.06
N GLY A 525 -21.87 -13.08 -44.93
CA GLY A 525 -22.41 -12.09 -43.99
C GLY A 525 -23.79 -11.56 -44.40
N ARG A 526 -24.34 -10.59 -43.66
CA ARG A 526 -25.60 -9.92 -44.04
C ARG A 526 -25.41 -8.98 -45.24
N VAL A 527 -24.21 -8.44 -45.38
CA VAL A 527 -23.89 -7.47 -46.43
C VAL A 527 -23.43 -8.21 -47.70
N LEU A 528 -24.02 -7.87 -48.84
CA LEU A 528 -23.76 -8.50 -50.15
C LEU A 528 -23.94 -10.04 -50.15
N ASN A 529 -24.81 -10.58 -49.27
CA ASN A 529 -24.96 -12.02 -49.12
C ASN A 529 -25.21 -12.72 -50.46
N ASN A 530 -24.39 -13.72 -50.79
CA ASN A 530 -24.52 -14.50 -52.04
C ASN A 530 -24.35 -16.01 -51.85
N MET A 531 -24.43 -16.47 -50.60
CA MET A 531 -24.31 -17.88 -50.24
C MET A 531 -25.11 -18.19 -48.97
N LYS A 532 -25.75 -19.37 -48.94
CA LYS A 532 -26.60 -19.81 -47.83
C LYS A 532 -25.86 -20.66 -46.79
N ASP A 533 -24.82 -21.37 -47.21
CA ASP A 533 -24.16 -22.41 -46.40
C ASP A 533 -22.67 -22.13 -46.18
N GLY A 534 -22.14 -22.55 -45.03
CA GLY A 534 -20.70 -22.61 -44.77
C GLY A 534 -20.18 -21.69 -43.66
N LEU A 535 -20.96 -20.74 -43.16
CA LEU A 535 -20.59 -19.90 -42.01
C LEU A 535 -21.47 -20.23 -40.80
N GLY A 536 -20.87 -20.32 -39.62
CA GLY A 536 -21.59 -20.56 -38.36
C GLY A 536 -22.57 -19.44 -38.00
N ILE A 537 -23.49 -19.73 -37.08
CA ILE A 537 -24.45 -18.75 -36.57
C ILE A 537 -23.70 -17.75 -35.68
N ARG A 538 -23.70 -16.46 -36.06
CA ARG A 538 -23.08 -15.40 -35.26
C ARG A 538 -23.89 -15.06 -34.02
N TRP A 539 -25.21 -14.88 -34.15
CA TRP A 539 -26.06 -14.33 -33.09
C TRP A 539 -27.11 -15.35 -32.63
N SER A 540 -27.33 -15.41 -31.32
CA SER A 540 -28.41 -16.16 -30.67
C SER A 540 -29.16 -15.26 -29.70
N VAL A 541 -30.43 -15.54 -29.46
CA VAL A 541 -31.21 -14.79 -28.45
C VAL A 541 -30.99 -15.44 -27.08
N LYS A 542 -30.45 -14.69 -26.13
CA LYS A 542 -30.36 -15.05 -24.71
C LYS A 542 -31.01 -13.96 -23.88
N ASP A 543 -31.95 -14.33 -23.01
CA ASP A 543 -32.67 -13.40 -22.12
C ASP A 543 -33.31 -12.20 -22.85
N GLY A 544 -33.83 -12.43 -24.05
CA GLY A 544 -34.48 -11.40 -24.87
C GLY A 544 -33.53 -10.42 -25.57
N ARG A 545 -32.22 -10.70 -25.61
CA ARG A 545 -31.20 -9.88 -26.29
C ARG A 545 -30.34 -10.72 -27.23
N ASP A 546 -29.86 -10.09 -28.29
CA ASP A 546 -28.87 -10.70 -29.20
C ASP A 546 -27.53 -10.89 -28.46
N SER A 547 -27.00 -12.10 -28.51
CA SER A 547 -25.71 -12.50 -27.93
C SER A 547 -24.91 -13.30 -28.95
N ILE A 548 -23.62 -13.00 -29.11
CA ILE A 548 -22.77 -13.74 -30.03
C ILE A 548 -22.59 -15.18 -29.50
N VAL A 549 -22.71 -16.15 -30.40
CA VAL A 549 -22.53 -17.58 -30.08
C VAL A 549 -21.06 -17.87 -29.76
N ASP A 550 -20.81 -18.65 -28.70
CA ASP A 550 -19.47 -18.93 -28.20
C ASP A 550 -18.51 -19.51 -29.27
N ASN A 551 -18.98 -20.33 -30.22
CA ASN A 551 -18.14 -20.92 -31.27
C ASN A 551 -18.03 -20.06 -32.56
N TRP A 552 -18.49 -18.81 -32.54
CA TRP A 552 -18.46 -17.95 -33.72
C TRP A 552 -17.03 -17.78 -34.29
N THR A 553 -16.04 -17.48 -33.43
CA THR A 553 -14.67 -17.26 -33.91
C THR A 553 -14.07 -18.52 -34.54
N SER A 554 -14.30 -19.71 -33.95
CA SER A 554 -13.80 -20.96 -34.52
C SER A 554 -14.48 -21.28 -35.86
N THR A 555 -15.81 -21.16 -35.94
CA THR A 555 -16.53 -21.37 -37.21
C THR A 555 -16.15 -20.35 -38.29
N LYS A 556 -15.86 -19.09 -37.92
CA LYS A 556 -15.36 -18.05 -38.83
C LYS A 556 -13.96 -18.40 -39.34
N LEU A 557 -13.04 -18.83 -38.47
CA LEU A 557 -11.69 -19.25 -38.86
C LEU A 557 -11.72 -20.49 -39.77
N GLU A 558 -12.53 -21.50 -39.43
CA GLU A 558 -12.78 -22.69 -40.25
C GLU A 558 -13.33 -22.34 -41.63
N PHE A 559 -14.14 -21.29 -41.73
CA PHE A 559 -14.60 -20.79 -43.01
C PHE A 559 -13.46 -20.09 -43.78
N ILE A 560 -12.75 -19.15 -43.15
CA ILE A 560 -11.69 -18.33 -43.78
C ILE A 560 -10.55 -19.20 -44.32
N LYS A 561 -10.19 -20.31 -43.64
CA LYS A 561 -9.06 -21.17 -44.04
C LYS A 561 -9.16 -21.72 -45.46
N ASN A 562 -10.38 -21.76 -46.01
CA ASN A 562 -10.68 -22.25 -47.36
C ASN A 562 -10.48 -21.20 -48.47
N TYR A 563 -9.96 -20.01 -48.16
CA TYR A 563 -9.82 -18.89 -49.11
C TYR A 563 -8.37 -18.41 -49.24
N LYS A 564 -8.00 -17.96 -50.45
CA LYS A 564 -6.71 -17.31 -50.72
C LYS A 564 -6.64 -15.91 -50.11
N PHE A 565 -7.73 -15.14 -50.24
CA PHE A 565 -7.81 -13.74 -49.78
C PHE A 565 -9.00 -13.49 -48.85
N THR A 566 -8.85 -12.52 -47.95
CA THR A 566 -9.91 -12.04 -47.06
C THR A 566 -9.95 -10.51 -47.08
N ILE A 567 -11.12 -9.94 -47.38
CA ILE A 567 -11.32 -8.48 -47.21
C ILE A 567 -11.40 -8.18 -45.71
N ALA A 568 -10.44 -7.42 -45.20
CA ALA A 568 -10.17 -7.21 -43.77
C ALA A 568 -10.25 -5.72 -43.39
N PHE A 569 -11.30 -5.03 -43.85
CA PHE A 569 -11.51 -3.61 -43.58
C PHE A 569 -12.16 -3.38 -42.21
N GLU A 570 -11.63 -2.41 -41.46
CA GLU A 570 -12.24 -1.89 -40.24
C GLU A 570 -13.53 -1.11 -40.53
N ASN A 571 -14.26 -0.74 -39.47
CA ASN A 571 -15.42 0.14 -39.62
C ASN A 571 -15.00 1.60 -39.82
N THR A 572 -13.92 2.03 -39.18
CA THR A 572 -13.40 3.42 -39.19
C THR A 572 -11.87 3.38 -39.26
N ALA A 573 -11.23 4.37 -39.90
CA ALA A 573 -9.77 4.49 -39.87
C ALA A 573 -9.30 5.23 -38.62
N ILE A 574 -8.58 4.54 -37.73
CA ILE A 574 -8.08 5.11 -36.47
C ILE A 574 -6.64 4.66 -36.22
N PRO A 575 -5.70 5.60 -35.99
CA PRO A 575 -4.32 5.31 -35.60
C PRO A 575 -4.22 4.33 -34.43
N GLY A 576 -3.46 3.25 -34.59
CA GLY A 576 -3.23 2.23 -33.57
C GLY A 576 -4.37 1.22 -33.36
N HIS A 577 -5.56 1.44 -33.94
CA HIS A 577 -6.73 0.58 -33.76
C HIS A 577 -6.82 -0.51 -34.84
N THR A 578 -6.35 -1.71 -34.49
CA THR A 578 -6.46 -2.90 -35.34
C THR A 578 -7.17 -3.99 -34.56
N THR A 579 -8.17 -4.61 -35.19
CA THR A 579 -9.06 -5.59 -34.57
C THR A 579 -8.85 -7.00 -35.11
N GLU A 580 -9.76 -7.89 -34.75
CA GLU A 580 -9.82 -9.28 -35.17
C GLU A 580 -9.89 -9.45 -36.70
N LYS A 581 -10.32 -8.41 -37.43
CA LYS A 581 -10.50 -8.44 -38.89
C LYS A 581 -9.19 -8.64 -39.64
N LEU A 582 -8.09 -8.07 -39.15
CA LEU A 582 -6.76 -8.33 -39.70
C LEU A 582 -6.15 -9.62 -39.13
N ILE A 583 -6.42 -9.90 -37.86
CA ILE A 583 -5.79 -11.00 -37.12
C ILE A 583 -6.32 -12.37 -37.61
N HIS A 584 -7.63 -12.53 -37.77
CA HIS A 584 -8.25 -13.79 -38.21
C HIS A 584 -7.68 -14.33 -39.53
N PRO A 585 -7.58 -13.54 -40.63
CA PRO A 585 -7.00 -14.05 -41.87
C PRO A 585 -5.54 -14.47 -41.74
N PHE A 586 -4.73 -13.80 -40.91
CA PHE A 586 -3.36 -14.28 -40.64
C PHE A 586 -3.32 -15.66 -39.98
N TYR A 587 -4.21 -15.95 -39.03
CA TYR A 587 -4.28 -17.26 -38.40
C TYR A 587 -4.84 -18.34 -39.34
N ALA A 588 -5.76 -17.96 -40.23
CA ALA A 588 -6.35 -18.83 -41.25
C ALA A 588 -5.50 -18.96 -42.51
N TYR A 589 -4.29 -18.39 -42.52
CA TYR A 589 -3.39 -18.36 -43.66
C TYR A 589 -4.05 -17.81 -44.93
N SER A 590 -4.98 -16.88 -44.81
CA SER A 590 -5.60 -16.16 -45.94
C SER A 590 -4.97 -14.78 -46.02
N ILE A 591 -4.55 -14.33 -47.20
CA ILE A 591 -3.89 -13.02 -47.35
C ILE A 591 -4.90 -11.91 -47.02
N PRO A 592 -4.66 -11.10 -45.99
CA PRO A 592 -5.55 -9.99 -45.66
C PRO A 592 -5.46 -8.87 -46.71
N ILE A 593 -6.59 -8.34 -47.12
CA ILE A 593 -6.70 -7.08 -47.87
C ILE A 593 -7.19 -6.03 -46.86
N TYR A 594 -6.26 -5.27 -46.30
CA TYR A 594 -6.48 -4.48 -45.09
C TYR A 594 -6.64 -3.00 -45.34
N TRP A 595 -7.61 -2.39 -44.65
CA TRP A 595 -7.83 -0.95 -44.58
C TRP A 595 -8.39 -0.60 -43.20
N GLY A 596 -7.91 0.48 -42.57
CA GLY A 596 -8.37 0.86 -41.23
C GLY A 596 -7.30 1.66 -40.48
N ASN A 597 -6.44 0.98 -39.73
CA ASN A 597 -5.35 1.63 -39.01
C ASN A 597 -4.30 2.20 -40.00
N PRO A 598 -4.09 3.53 -40.07
CA PRO A 598 -3.05 4.13 -40.91
C PRO A 598 -1.63 3.71 -40.47
N ASP A 599 -1.43 3.42 -39.18
CA ASP A 599 -0.15 3.02 -38.59
C ASP A 599 0.01 1.49 -38.50
N VAL A 600 -0.78 0.71 -39.25
CA VAL A 600 -0.80 -0.75 -39.17
C VAL A 600 0.59 -1.38 -39.36
N VAL A 601 1.43 -0.76 -40.18
CA VAL A 601 2.79 -1.24 -40.50
C VAL A 601 3.73 -1.20 -39.31
N ALA A 602 3.36 -0.51 -38.23
CA ALA A 602 4.18 -0.46 -37.04
C ALA A 602 3.89 -1.61 -36.05
N ASP A 603 2.91 -2.47 -36.32
CA ASP A 603 2.71 -3.75 -35.60
C ASP A 603 2.85 -4.94 -36.56
N PHE A 604 2.38 -4.80 -37.81
CA PHE A 604 2.30 -5.87 -38.79
C PHE A 604 3.31 -5.67 -39.92
N ASN A 605 3.86 -6.78 -40.41
CA ASN A 605 4.80 -6.79 -41.53
C ASN A 605 4.05 -6.45 -42.84
N PRO A 606 4.37 -5.33 -43.51
CA PRO A 606 3.68 -4.92 -44.75
C PRO A 606 3.86 -5.91 -45.91
N LYS A 607 4.83 -6.84 -45.83
CA LYS A 607 5.01 -7.88 -46.84
C LYS A 607 4.04 -9.06 -46.69
N ALA A 608 3.35 -9.19 -45.55
CA ALA A 608 2.48 -10.33 -45.25
C ALA A 608 1.00 -10.11 -45.63
N PHE A 609 0.63 -8.88 -46.01
CA PHE A 609 -0.74 -8.52 -46.37
C PHE A 609 -0.77 -7.44 -47.46
N ILE A 610 -1.94 -7.22 -48.05
CA ILE A 610 -2.16 -6.13 -49.00
C ILE A 610 -2.65 -4.92 -48.21
N ASN A 611 -1.74 -3.97 -47.97
CA ASN A 611 -2.04 -2.74 -47.27
C ASN A 611 -2.68 -1.71 -48.21
N CYS A 612 -4.00 -1.51 -48.10
CA CYS A 612 -4.71 -0.54 -48.95
C CYS A 612 -4.24 0.91 -48.73
N ASN A 613 -3.62 1.23 -47.59
CA ASN A 613 -3.10 2.57 -47.32
C ASN A 613 -1.99 2.95 -48.31
N ASP A 614 -1.21 1.98 -48.80
CA ASP A 614 -0.12 2.20 -49.76
C ASP A 614 -0.62 2.61 -51.15
N TYR A 615 -1.92 2.47 -51.41
CA TYR A 615 -2.55 2.74 -52.70
C TYR A 615 -3.40 4.01 -52.70
N ASN A 616 -3.39 4.82 -51.63
CA ASN A 616 -4.22 6.03 -51.51
C ASN A 616 -5.70 5.79 -51.85
N ASN A 617 -6.25 4.63 -51.47
CA ASN A 617 -7.61 4.18 -51.81
C ASN A 617 -7.89 3.99 -53.31
N ASP A 618 -6.88 3.80 -54.16
CA ASP A 618 -7.06 3.37 -55.55
C ASP A 618 -7.45 1.89 -55.60
N TRP A 619 -8.76 1.64 -55.58
CA TRP A 619 -9.31 0.28 -55.62
C TRP A 619 -8.94 -0.50 -56.88
N ARG A 620 -8.68 0.18 -58.01
CA ARG A 620 -8.26 -0.49 -59.24
C ARG A 620 -6.82 -1.00 -59.12
N ALA A 621 -5.94 -0.20 -58.52
CA ALA A 621 -4.56 -0.60 -58.25
C ALA A 621 -4.51 -1.76 -57.24
N VAL A 622 -5.31 -1.71 -56.17
CA VAL A 622 -5.44 -2.82 -55.21
C VAL A 622 -5.97 -4.08 -55.90
N CYS A 623 -7.03 -3.98 -56.71
CA CYS A 623 -7.55 -5.10 -57.49
C CYS A 623 -6.50 -5.66 -58.47
N LYS A 624 -5.67 -4.81 -59.08
CA LYS A 624 -4.57 -5.23 -59.95
C LYS A 624 -3.55 -6.06 -59.16
N ARG A 625 -3.13 -5.61 -57.98
CA ARG A 625 -2.21 -6.38 -57.12
C ARG A 625 -2.78 -7.73 -56.71
N ILE A 626 -4.08 -7.80 -56.39
CA ILE A 626 -4.75 -9.06 -56.07
C ILE A 626 -4.77 -10.01 -57.27
N LYS A 627 -5.02 -9.50 -58.49
CA LYS A 627 -4.99 -10.30 -59.72
C LYS A 627 -3.60 -10.89 -59.97
N GLU A 628 -2.55 -10.09 -59.80
CA GLU A 628 -1.16 -10.54 -59.93
C GLU A 628 -0.87 -11.70 -58.98
N LEU A 629 -1.23 -11.57 -57.70
CA LEU A 629 -1.07 -12.64 -56.70
C LEU A 629 -1.99 -13.84 -56.98
N ASP A 630 -3.19 -13.64 -57.51
CA ASP A 630 -4.09 -14.75 -57.83
C ASP A 630 -3.55 -15.62 -58.99
N GLN A 631 -2.86 -14.99 -59.95
CA GLN A 631 -2.31 -15.62 -61.15
C GLN A 631 -0.88 -16.15 -60.98
N ASP A 632 -0.11 -15.61 -60.03
CA ASP A 632 1.25 -16.04 -59.72
C ASP A 632 1.31 -16.76 -58.38
N HIS A 633 1.38 -18.10 -58.44
CA HIS A 633 1.39 -18.96 -57.26
C HIS A 633 2.61 -18.72 -56.36
N GLU A 634 3.78 -18.45 -56.92
CA GLU A 634 4.98 -18.24 -56.12
C GLU A 634 4.94 -16.90 -55.41
N GLN A 635 4.50 -15.82 -56.06
CA GLN A 635 4.33 -14.54 -55.37
C GLN A 635 3.27 -14.62 -54.25
N TYR A 636 2.20 -15.38 -54.48
CA TYR A 636 1.18 -15.63 -53.46
C TYR A 636 1.71 -16.44 -52.28
N LEU A 637 2.41 -17.54 -52.54
CA LEU A 637 3.04 -18.34 -51.49
C LEU A 637 4.11 -17.55 -50.75
N GLU A 638 4.88 -16.73 -51.46
CA GLU A 638 5.90 -15.88 -50.86
C GLU A 638 5.30 -14.90 -49.87
N MET A 639 4.18 -14.23 -50.23
CA MET A 639 3.45 -13.36 -49.30
C MET A 639 2.93 -14.14 -48.08
N LEU A 640 2.42 -15.36 -48.27
CA LEU A 640 1.96 -16.21 -47.16
C LEU A 640 3.09 -16.69 -46.23
N ARG A 641 4.30 -16.89 -46.77
CA ARG A 641 5.50 -17.27 -46.00
C ARG A 641 6.01 -16.13 -45.12
N GLN A 642 5.62 -14.89 -45.39
CA GLN A 642 6.08 -13.75 -44.61
C GLN A 642 5.58 -13.84 -43.16
N PRO A 643 6.46 -13.53 -42.18
CA PRO A 643 6.06 -13.40 -40.77
C PRO A 643 5.03 -12.27 -40.63
N PRO A 644 3.88 -12.45 -39.97
CA PRO A 644 2.81 -11.44 -39.92
C PRO A 644 3.12 -10.20 -39.10
N MET A 645 3.87 -10.36 -38.01
CA MET A 645 4.18 -9.27 -37.09
C MET A 645 5.56 -8.71 -37.39
N GLN A 646 5.78 -7.44 -37.06
CA GLN A 646 7.12 -6.85 -37.11
C GLN A 646 8.11 -7.62 -36.21
N PRO A 647 9.41 -7.66 -36.54
CA PRO A 647 10.41 -8.38 -35.73
C PRO A 647 10.53 -7.90 -34.28
N ASP A 648 10.20 -6.64 -34.01
CA ASP A 648 10.23 -5.99 -32.70
C ASP A 648 8.87 -5.99 -31.99
N PHE A 649 7.86 -6.70 -32.53
CA PHE A 649 6.56 -6.81 -31.90
C PHE A 649 6.64 -7.47 -30.51
N ASP A 650 5.98 -6.86 -29.54
CA ASP A 650 5.99 -7.33 -28.14
C ASP A 650 4.93 -8.41 -27.86
N PHE A 651 5.34 -9.67 -27.99
CA PHE A 651 4.54 -10.84 -27.62
C PHE A 651 4.32 -10.99 -26.09
N GLY A 652 4.99 -10.18 -25.27
CA GLY A 652 4.88 -10.15 -23.81
C GLY A 652 3.73 -9.27 -23.27
N SER A 653 2.91 -8.69 -24.15
CA SER A 653 1.84 -7.75 -23.80
C SER A 653 0.85 -8.29 -22.74
N GLU A 654 0.51 -9.59 -22.77
CA GLU A 654 -0.39 -10.19 -21.77
C GLU A 654 0.19 -10.14 -20.35
N GLU A 655 1.47 -10.49 -20.20
CA GLU A 655 2.12 -10.46 -18.89
C GLU A 655 2.28 -9.01 -18.41
N LYS A 656 2.57 -8.07 -19.31
CA LYS A 656 2.61 -6.64 -18.97
C LYS A 656 1.25 -6.13 -18.48
N ALA A 657 0.15 -6.53 -19.10
CA ALA A 657 -1.20 -6.17 -18.68
C ALA A 657 -1.60 -6.80 -17.36
N LYS A 658 -1.18 -8.04 -17.11
CA LYS A 658 -1.30 -8.68 -15.81
C LYS A 658 -0.55 -7.95 -14.72
N GLN A 659 0.71 -7.58 -14.96
CA GLN A 659 1.48 -6.79 -14.00
C GLN A 659 0.89 -5.40 -13.78
N PHE A 660 0.35 -4.77 -14.82
CA PHE A 660 -0.37 -3.51 -14.72
C PHE A 660 -1.55 -3.60 -13.74
N LEU A 661 -2.41 -4.63 -13.88
CA LEU A 661 -3.52 -4.87 -12.95
C LEU A 661 -3.06 -5.12 -11.51
N TYR A 662 -1.98 -5.89 -11.32
CA TYR A 662 -1.43 -6.14 -9.99
C TYR A 662 -0.87 -4.88 -9.35
N ASN A 663 -0.17 -4.06 -10.13
CA ASN A 663 0.38 -2.79 -9.65
C ASN A 663 -0.74 -1.83 -9.22
N ILE A 664 -1.84 -1.76 -9.96
CA ILE A 664 -3.04 -0.99 -9.56
C ILE A 664 -3.54 -1.45 -8.19
N VAL A 665 -3.70 -2.77 -8.01
CA VAL A 665 -4.23 -3.33 -6.76
C VAL A 665 -3.28 -3.16 -5.56
N GLU A 666 -1.98 -3.30 -5.77
CA GLU A 666 -0.97 -3.15 -4.72
C GLU A 666 -0.74 -1.68 -4.32
N LYS A 667 -0.88 -0.75 -5.27
CA LYS A 667 -0.80 0.69 -4.98
C LYS A 667 -1.92 1.17 -4.05
N GLY A 668 -3.05 0.45 -4.05
CA GLY A 668 -4.17 0.68 -3.15
C GLY A 668 -5.23 1.63 -3.72
N TYR A 669 -6.31 1.83 -2.96
CA TYR A 669 -7.56 2.45 -3.42
C TYR A 669 -7.55 3.99 -3.38
N LYS A 670 -6.40 4.64 -3.59
CA LYS A 670 -6.29 6.10 -3.67
C LYS A 670 -6.40 6.57 -5.12
N PRO A 671 -7.49 7.26 -5.52
CA PRO A 671 -7.65 7.75 -6.88
C PRO A 671 -6.52 8.73 -7.23
N TYR A 672 -6.17 8.79 -8.51
CA TYR A 672 -5.34 9.88 -9.01
C TYR A 672 -6.08 11.20 -8.82
N THR A 673 -5.32 12.26 -8.58
CA THR A 673 -5.87 13.61 -8.63
C THR A 673 -6.35 13.87 -10.05
N LYS A 674 -7.66 13.81 -10.25
CA LYS A 674 -8.31 14.15 -11.52
C LYS A 674 -8.17 15.66 -11.66
N SER A 675 -7.55 16.10 -12.74
CA SER A 675 -7.41 17.52 -13.02
C SER A 675 -8.81 18.12 -13.05
N SER A 676 -9.09 19.02 -12.12
CA SER A 676 -10.34 19.78 -12.11
C SER A 676 -10.43 20.70 -13.34
N LEU A 677 -9.33 20.86 -14.07
CA LEU A 677 -9.24 21.44 -15.41
C LEU A 677 -9.32 20.31 -16.44
N ALA A 678 -10.53 19.93 -16.85
CA ALA A 678 -10.73 19.18 -18.08
C ALA A 678 -10.13 20.00 -19.24
N PHE A 679 -8.94 19.62 -19.71
CA PHE A 679 -8.42 20.13 -20.97
C PHE A 679 -9.17 19.43 -22.10
N THR A 680 -10.34 19.97 -22.45
CA THR A 680 -10.63 20.16 -23.87
C THR A 680 -9.58 21.14 -24.38
N ALA A 681 -8.78 20.77 -25.37
CA ALA A 681 -7.87 21.74 -25.99
C ALA A 681 -8.69 22.77 -26.80
N PRO A 682 -8.17 23.98 -27.05
CA PRO A 682 -7.50 24.91 -26.15
C PRO A 682 -8.38 26.17 -26.02
N ASN A 683 -8.87 26.51 -24.83
CA ASN A 683 -9.14 27.90 -24.45
C ASN A 683 -9.68 28.00 -23.02
N VAL A 684 -8.97 28.80 -22.23
CA VAL A 684 -9.47 29.47 -21.01
C VAL A 684 -9.68 28.57 -19.78
N ALA A 685 -8.63 28.55 -18.96
CA ALA A 685 -8.62 28.67 -17.50
C ALA A 685 -9.97 28.52 -16.78
N ARG A 686 -10.17 27.39 -16.07
CA ARG A 686 -11.37 27.21 -15.24
C ARG A 686 -11.17 26.59 -13.86
N ASN A 687 -9.99 26.73 -13.24
CA ASN A 687 -9.86 26.68 -11.77
C ASN A 687 -8.93 27.76 -11.21
N SER A 688 -9.14 28.96 -11.74
CA SER A 688 -8.94 30.21 -11.01
C SER A 688 -10.28 30.97 -10.92
N TYR A 689 -11.43 30.27 -10.92
CA TYR A 689 -12.74 30.92 -11.01
C TYR A 689 -13.64 30.65 -9.81
N HIS A 690 -13.77 29.42 -9.32
CA HIS A 690 -14.65 29.16 -8.15
C HIS A 690 -14.01 29.60 -6.82
N GLU A 691 -12.75 29.23 -6.56
CA GLU A 691 -12.01 29.69 -5.37
C GLU A 691 -11.72 31.20 -5.39
N LEU A 692 -11.56 31.78 -6.58
CA LEU A 692 -11.40 33.24 -6.75
C LEU A 692 -12.73 33.99 -6.65
N MET A 693 -13.89 33.37 -6.94
CA MET A 693 -15.20 34.00 -6.78
C MET A 693 -15.65 34.02 -5.32
N GLU A 694 -15.37 32.97 -4.53
CA GLU A 694 -15.64 32.97 -3.10
C GLU A 694 -14.74 33.96 -2.34
N ILE A 695 -13.48 34.08 -2.78
CA ILE A 695 -12.55 35.04 -2.22
C ILE A 695 -12.86 36.49 -2.67
N LYS A 696 -13.14 36.75 -3.96
CA LYS A 696 -13.44 38.10 -4.51
C LYS A 696 -14.78 38.68 -4.06
N THR A 697 -15.74 37.87 -3.62
CA THR A 697 -17.06 38.36 -3.19
C THR A 697 -17.14 38.66 -1.70
N SER A 698 -16.21 38.16 -0.87
CA SER A 698 -16.13 38.53 0.54
C SER A 698 -15.78 40.02 0.74
N ASN A 699 -16.48 40.70 1.66
CA ASN A 699 -16.19 42.09 2.03
C ASN A 699 -14.73 42.28 2.50
N SER A 700 -14.17 41.27 3.14
CA SER A 700 -12.78 41.20 3.62
C SER A 700 -11.76 41.35 2.50
N TRP A 701 -12.00 40.72 1.34
CA TRP A 701 -11.06 40.72 0.23
C TRP A 701 -11.15 41.98 -0.64
N LYS A 702 -12.36 42.55 -0.78
CA LYS A 702 -12.55 43.89 -1.37
C LYS A 702 -11.85 44.98 -0.56
N VAL A 703 -11.86 44.87 0.77
CA VAL A 703 -11.11 45.74 1.69
C VAL A 703 -9.60 45.52 1.57
N ALA A 704 -9.14 44.28 1.54
CA ALA A 704 -7.71 43.95 1.38
C ALA A 704 -7.13 44.47 0.04
N ARG A 705 -7.86 44.35 -1.07
CA ARG A 705 -7.45 44.90 -2.39
C ARG A 705 -7.44 46.42 -2.44
N ARG A 706 -8.38 47.10 -1.76
CA ARG A 706 -8.39 48.57 -1.64
C ARG A 706 -7.23 49.08 -0.79
N ILE A 707 -6.88 48.39 0.29
CA ILE A 707 -5.69 48.68 1.10
C ILE A 707 -4.41 48.47 0.28
N GLN A 708 -4.32 47.36 -0.46
CA GLN A 708 -3.17 47.06 -1.32
C GLN A 708 -3.02 48.07 -2.47
N ALA A 709 -4.11 48.48 -3.10
CA ALA A 709 -4.12 49.53 -4.13
C ALA A 709 -3.73 50.90 -3.55
N PHE A 710 -4.26 51.29 -2.38
CA PHE A 710 -3.91 52.52 -1.69
C PHE A 710 -2.41 52.56 -1.33
N LEU A 711 -1.86 51.49 -0.75
CA LEU A 711 -0.43 51.34 -0.42
C LEU A 711 0.51 51.36 -1.65
N GLY A 712 -0.04 51.16 -2.85
CA GLY A 712 0.67 51.28 -4.13
C GLY A 712 0.63 52.69 -4.75
N THR A 713 -0.20 53.60 -4.22
CA THR A 713 -0.24 55.01 -4.69
C THR A 713 0.82 55.87 -4.00
N LYS A 714 1.09 57.06 -4.57
CA LYS A 714 1.97 58.07 -3.93
C LYS A 714 1.53 58.47 -2.51
N TRP A 715 0.23 58.34 -2.20
CA TRP A 715 -0.35 58.68 -0.90
C TRP A 715 -0.26 57.53 0.13
N GLY A 716 -0.27 56.27 -0.31
CA GLY A 716 -0.08 55.10 0.58
C GLY A 716 1.39 54.65 0.72
N TRP A 717 2.29 55.18 -0.10
CA TRP A 717 3.74 55.00 0.05
C TRP A 717 4.26 55.56 1.37
N PHE A 718 3.80 56.74 1.80
CA PHE A 718 4.28 57.39 3.02
C PHE A 718 3.95 56.61 4.32
N PRO A 719 2.69 56.13 4.55
CA PRO A 719 2.38 55.22 5.67
C PRO A 719 3.17 53.90 5.64
N ARG A 720 3.42 53.35 4.45
CA ARG A 720 4.23 52.13 4.27
C ARG A 720 5.68 52.36 4.69
N GLN A 721 6.27 53.49 4.31
CA GLN A 721 7.62 53.86 4.74
C GLN A 721 7.68 54.14 6.24
N LEU A 722 6.64 54.75 6.82
CA LEU A 722 6.55 54.93 8.27
C LEU A 722 6.49 53.57 9.00
N CYS A 723 5.70 52.61 8.52
CA CYS A 723 5.67 51.25 9.07
C CYS A 723 7.01 50.51 8.90
N LEU A 724 7.68 50.64 7.75
CA LEU A 724 9.00 50.03 7.52
C LEU A 724 10.09 50.69 8.36
N ALA A 725 10.02 52.00 8.57
CA ALA A 725 10.89 52.74 9.48
C ALA A 725 10.65 52.31 10.94
N LEU A 726 9.40 52.14 11.36
CA LEU A 726 9.05 51.62 12.68
C LEU A 726 9.47 50.15 12.86
N LEU A 727 9.40 49.33 11.81
CA LEU A 727 9.92 47.96 11.77
C LEU A 727 11.45 47.92 11.84
N ASN A 728 12.15 48.83 11.15
CA ASN A 728 13.60 48.96 11.24
C ASN A 728 14.05 49.50 12.60
N VAL A 729 13.30 50.42 13.21
CA VAL A 729 13.51 50.88 14.59
C VAL A 729 13.27 49.72 15.57
N ARG A 730 12.21 48.93 15.39
CA ARG A 730 11.97 47.70 16.16
C ARG A 730 13.12 46.71 16.00
N ASN A 731 13.58 46.44 14.78
CA ASN A 731 14.63 45.47 14.50
C ASN A 731 16.01 45.94 15.02
N ARG A 732 16.30 47.25 15.00
CA ARG A 732 17.48 47.84 15.65
C ARG A 732 17.40 47.78 17.17
N LEU A 733 16.22 47.96 17.76
CA LEU A 733 15.99 47.77 19.20
C LEU A 733 16.05 46.31 19.65
N VAL A 734 15.82 45.35 18.73
CA VAL A 734 15.96 43.90 18.97
C VAL A 734 17.42 43.43 18.82
N LYS A 735 18.29 44.16 18.13
CA LYS A 735 19.75 43.88 18.03
C LYS A 735 20.61 44.52 19.13
N LYS A 736 20.07 45.43 19.95
CA LYS A 736 20.78 46.09 21.07
C LYS A 736 20.30 45.65 22.47
N LYS A 737 19.62 44.52 22.56
CA LYS A 737 19.45 43.68 23.75
C LYS A 737 19.83 42.27 23.35
#